data_AF-A0A1E5JV16-F1
#
_entry.id   AF-A0A1E5JV16-F1
#
_cell.length_a   1.000
_cell.length_b   1.000
_cell.length_c   1.000
_cell.angle_alpha   90.00
_cell.angle_beta   90.00
_cell.angle_gamma   90.00
#
_symmetry.space_group_name_H-M   'P 1'
#
loop_
_entity.id
_entity.type
_entity.pdbx_description
1 polymer ?
#
loop_
_entity_poly.entity_id
_entity_poly.type
_entity_poly.pdbx_seq_one_letter_code
_entity_poly.pdbx_strand_id
1 'polypeptide(L)'
;MSYFVTTNGHTQIIVPLTITPFSHQAFPTITGSPFSYEAGTVLYGHYDMEYLFPGGDRLRLIANHDKKTVQLILFTHQADLIQLLPGERPSSLVANVISKVHRYRIRSASYRQPLTPEQEQKLQIANKCIDSLKKLLKKERQLTSKNHEGHEELRKEVIEIIGHSSDQNRVVAASPLVSEGSLGNILYEAHKTAQHYTFNRVYSVSRQDQMDFSRILKEHEALQTCLVWDSELHIGHNSKELDDALRVICNYYKLPSATNLSNVPANRFAQLAAFFNKLWRDGHDWINYLAINAKPEHKTEILKRLDGLTLTQITPYYRLQGLPQKGYTDLKTMIASLINSSKEPLIENNRERAKKMISRLSAGSWVISANEQLILIRQENKIVQLRYFIHDELFYPLPEGQDLYTLGQISKRHLYLPERVSLRLNAFISRIPRFFYKFYKSMHHFIIHNVHHDFFSHIHDTHISKQDGLELKEKHKHYTKVRNSLILALENKGLLANGQTLEEFIKEQISNSPYIIARPNHPPSPPAYDNPFHRILGIIRHIASFFIDVSEQNPLIGTLAMVAYAYGGGAVLAPEFLKSILTKLQLHGLISGIEPTQKLAHWMSHGTVSEAISASMTYWQGTQAVGNLDKFFVDACNILKEDPAEIAIIASLALGLGYGLTKVIPSLGHEMGDFPYTNYAALGGKGGAAIYDTIMHPGDDWFLGTCKWLCKNFVTLGKLCIAPFFEGYYYGYNEGFIRGWKKSGLLAKNISKQFIATCGDFVLALFTIPFIEISALFIHVPFRGITNLLTKTLALFGKISDIGELLLFFSTRPPSDNLIANFKLSPLYGFTWPFGHFSNHPLLNFCINSIRGLGIPLVQLIKNLLVLPFLDFISFSTRVGLTVLDPISRIFAYALGSVIYTLGEVWDNSFGILFATTAKGLTTISNRIDNQASAMKHTLLSFIESQRGHLYYWAFAKDDLKLHAALDDTEYYAKDPRRYELIPHSSSHCLLRTLLDNDTESHELEKKYNPISHHQTLFTVKSSKSNPKSPFQKETISYSI
;
A
#
# COMPACT_ATOMS: atom_id res chain seq x y z
N MET A 1 -13.16 -8.07 -27.32
CA MET A 1 -12.41 -9.06 -28.11
C MET A 1 -10.97 -8.61 -28.13
N SER A 2 -10.07 -9.39 -27.54
CA SER A 2 -8.63 -9.13 -27.56
C SER A 2 -8.06 -9.61 -28.88
N TYR A 3 -7.44 -8.72 -29.65
CA TYR A 3 -6.73 -9.11 -30.86
C TYR A 3 -5.44 -9.84 -30.47
N PHE A 4 -5.25 -11.05 -31.01
CA PHE A 4 -4.00 -11.80 -30.86
C PHE A 4 -3.13 -11.59 -32.09
N VAL A 5 -1.83 -11.53 -31.89
CA VAL A 5 -0.85 -11.55 -32.98
C VAL A 5 0.14 -12.65 -32.68
N THR A 6 0.24 -13.63 -33.58
CA THR A 6 1.27 -14.66 -33.51
C THR A 6 2.40 -14.27 -34.45
N THR A 7 3.57 -13.97 -33.87
CA THR A 7 4.80 -13.69 -34.63
C THR A 7 5.88 -14.67 -34.19
N ASN A 8 6.54 -15.34 -35.14
CA ASN A 8 7.60 -16.33 -34.88
C ASN A 8 7.18 -17.45 -33.90
N GLY A 9 5.92 -17.91 -33.97
CA GLY A 9 5.37 -18.95 -33.07
C GLY A 9 5.03 -18.46 -31.66
N HIS A 10 5.19 -17.17 -31.36
CA HIS A 10 4.84 -16.55 -30.09
C HIS A 10 3.55 -15.74 -30.22
N THR A 11 2.51 -16.18 -29.53
CA THR A 11 1.20 -15.52 -29.52
C THR A 11 1.17 -14.43 -28.44
N GLN A 12 0.95 -13.18 -28.86
CA GLN A 12 0.87 -12.03 -27.97
C GLN A 12 -0.51 -11.38 -28.00
N ILE A 13 -0.92 -10.82 -26.86
CA ILE A 13 -2.14 -10.02 -26.73
C ILE A 13 -1.85 -8.58 -27.17
N ILE A 14 -2.66 -8.02 -28.07
CA ILE A 14 -2.57 -6.60 -28.39
C ILE A 14 -3.22 -5.77 -27.26
N VAL A 15 -2.46 -4.82 -26.75
CA VAL A 15 -2.95 -3.75 -25.87
C VAL A 15 -3.15 -2.50 -26.73
N PRO A 16 -4.40 -2.05 -26.94
CA PRO A 16 -4.67 -0.80 -27.63
C PRO A 16 -4.39 0.39 -26.70
N LEU A 17 -3.51 1.28 -27.13
CA LEU A 17 -3.24 2.59 -26.53
C LEU A 17 -3.49 3.68 -27.57
N THR A 18 -3.84 4.87 -27.11
CA THR A 18 -3.94 6.04 -27.99
C THR A 18 -2.54 6.47 -28.41
N ILE A 19 -1.66 6.63 -27.42
CA ILE A 19 -0.24 6.91 -27.60
C ILE A 19 0.58 5.84 -26.88
N THR A 20 1.59 5.32 -27.56
CA THR A 20 2.57 4.38 -27.00
C THR A 20 3.69 5.15 -26.29
N PRO A 21 4.29 4.54 -25.24
CA PRO A 21 5.37 5.16 -24.47
C PRO A 21 6.51 5.67 -25.37
N PHE A 22 7.16 6.75 -24.94
CA PHE A 22 8.36 7.31 -25.59
C PHE A 22 9.48 6.25 -25.66
N SER A 23 9.65 5.50 -24.57
CA SER A 23 10.54 4.34 -24.51
C SER A 23 9.90 3.24 -23.68
N HIS A 24 10.23 1.99 -24.00
CA HIS A 24 9.93 0.86 -23.12
C HIS A 24 11.03 -0.19 -23.23
N GLN A 25 11.44 -0.79 -22.11
CA GLN A 25 12.55 -1.72 -22.07
C GLN A 25 12.25 -2.88 -21.11
N ALA A 26 12.56 -4.10 -21.56
CA ALA A 26 12.56 -5.28 -20.72
C ALA A 26 13.96 -5.49 -20.15
N PHE A 27 14.11 -5.33 -18.84
CA PHE A 27 15.34 -5.71 -18.15
C PHE A 27 15.26 -7.20 -17.76
N PRO A 28 16.33 -7.99 -17.99
CA PRO A 28 16.31 -9.40 -17.69
C PRO A 28 16.13 -9.63 -16.18
N THR A 29 15.35 -10.65 -15.83
CA THR A 29 15.22 -11.08 -14.44
C THR A 29 16.47 -11.85 -14.06
N ILE A 30 17.17 -11.40 -13.04
CA ILE A 30 18.38 -12.06 -12.56
C ILE A 30 17.99 -12.87 -11.34
N THR A 31 18.06 -14.19 -11.45
CA THR A 31 17.84 -15.10 -10.33
C THR A 31 19.10 -15.85 -10.01
N GLY A 32 19.34 -16.18 -8.74
CA GLY A 32 20.40 -17.13 -8.43
C GLY A 32 19.98 -18.56 -8.71
N SER A 33 20.93 -19.38 -9.17
CA SER A 33 20.70 -20.79 -9.45
C SER A 33 20.36 -21.55 -8.17
N PRO A 34 19.53 -22.61 -8.23
CA PRO A 34 19.05 -23.36 -7.06
C PRO A 34 20.16 -24.00 -6.20
N PHE A 35 21.39 -24.05 -6.70
CA PHE A 35 22.57 -24.62 -6.01
C PHE A 35 23.63 -23.56 -5.67
N SER A 36 23.35 -22.27 -5.88
CA SER A 36 24.25 -21.16 -5.54
C SER A 36 23.91 -20.54 -4.18
N TYR A 37 24.81 -19.72 -3.64
CA TYR A 37 24.52 -18.81 -2.52
C TYR A 37 23.35 -17.84 -2.79
N GLU A 38 22.87 -17.79 -4.03
CA GLU A 38 21.88 -16.84 -4.54
C GLU A 38 20.56 -17.53 -4.91
N ALA A 39 20.46 -18.84 -4.69
CA ALA A 39 19.29 -19.66 -4.98
C ALA A 39 17.98 -19.01 -4.54
N GLY A 40 17.03 -18.85 -5.47
CA GLY A 40 15.68 -18.38 -5.18
C GLY A 40 15.53 -16.88 -4.91
N THR A 41 16.61 -16.09 -5.02
CA THR A 41 16.55 -14.63 -4.93
C THR A 41 16.41 -14.00 -6.31
N VAL A 42 15.40 -13.15 -6.50
CA VAL A 42 15.31 -12.23 -7.64
C VAL A 42 16.16 -11.01 -7.31
N LEU A 43 17.29 -10.88 -7.99
CA LEU A 43 18.27 -9.81 -7.80
C LEU A 43 17.90 -8.57 -8.60
N TYR A 44 17.36 -8.77 -9.80
CA TYR A 44 17.00 -7.72 -10.74
C TYR A 44 15.85 -8.20 -11.64
N GLY A 45 15.04 -7.30 -12.22
CA GLY A 45 14.01 -7.68 -13.19
C GLY A 45 12.76 -6.79 -13.15
N HIS A 46 12.63 -5.92 -14.14
CA HIS A 46 11.45 -5.08 -14.32
C HIS A 46 11.23 -4.78 -15.80
N TYR A 47 10.01 -4.35 -16.12
CA TYR A 47 9.64 -3.82 -17.42
C TYR A 47 9.31 -2.33 -17.28
N ASP A 48 10.11 -1.49 -17.94
CA ASP A 48 10.03 -0.04 -17.86
C ASP A 48 9.29 0.54 -19.06
N MET A 49 8.48 1.57 -18.80
CA MET A 49 7.76 2.35 -19.80
C MET A 49 7.81 3.83 -19.42
N GLU A 50 8.24 4.71 -20.33
CA GLU A 50 8.44 6.14 -20.03
C GLU A 50 7.58 7.03 -20.94
N TYR A 51 6.99 8.08 -20.35
CA TYR A 51 6.31 9.16 -21.06
C TYR A 51 7.01 10.50 -20.80
N LEU A 52 7.05 11.33 -21.85
CA LEU A 52 7.50 12.71 -21.78
C LEU A 52 6.30 13.66 -21.58
N PHE A 53 6.46 14.65 -20.72
CA PHE A 53 5.48 15.67 -20.38
C PHE A 53 6.01 17.10 -20.66
N PRO A 54 5.11 18.12 -20.68
CA PRO A 54 5.50 19.51 -20.88
C PRO A 54 6.56 19.98 -19.87
N GLY A 55 7.51 20.80 -20.32
CA GLY A 55 8.60 21.31 -19.47
C GLY A 55 9.80 20.36 -19.32
N GLY A 56 9.85 19.27 -20.09
CA GLY A 56 10.93 18.28 -20.01
C GLY A 56 10.74 17.25 -18.89
N ASP A 57 9.60 17.30 -18.20
CA ASP A 57 9.23 16.37 -17.14
C ASP A 57 8.96 14.96 -17.70
N ARG A 58 9.22 13.92 -16.91
CA ARG A 58 9.11 12.52 -17.35
C ARG A 58 8.40 11.67 -16.32
N LEU A 59 7.59 10.72 -16.79
CA LEU A 59 6.94 9.72 -15.94
C LEU A 59 7.35 8.33 -16.40
N ARG A 60 8.04 7.61 -15.51
CA ARG A 60 8.44 6.23 -15.70
C ARG A 60 7.49 5.32 -14.92
N LEU A 61 6.89 4.36 -15.61
CA LEU A 61 6.06 3.30 -15.08
C LEU A 61 6.87 2.01 -15.06
N ILE A 62 7.11 1.47 -13.87
CA ILE A 62 7.96 0.31 -13.64
C ILE A 62 7.10 -0.86 -13.22
N ALA A 63 7.03 -1.88 -14.07
CA ALA A 63 6.40 -3.16 -13.76
C ALA A 63 7.46 -4.12 -13.21
N ASN A 64 7.68 -4.04 -11.90
CA ASN A 64 8.58 -4.93 -11.18
C ASN A 64 8.08 -6.38 -11.23
N HIS A 65 8.96 -7.35 -11.50
CA HIS A 65 8.57 -8.77 -11.54
C HIS A 65 8.26 -9.35 -10.15
N ASP A 66 8.74 -8.72 -9.08
CA ASP A 66 8.56 -9.14 -7.69
C ASP A 66 7.48 -8.35 -6.91
N LYS A 67 7.03 -7.18 -7.42
CA LYS A 67 6.08 -6.31 -6.71
C LYS A 67 4.66 -6.36 -7.28
N LYS A 68 3.66 -6.07 -6.41
CA LYS A 68 2.22 -6.18 -6.68
C LYS A 68 1.67 -5.05 -7.58
N THR A 69 2.25 -3.86 -7.47
CA THR A 69 1.79 -2.64 -8.14
C THR A 69 2.87 -2.03 -9.02
N VAL A 70 2.47 -1.24 -10.02
CA VAL A 70 3.40 -0.34 -10.71
C VAL A 70 4.05 0.58 -9.70
N GLN A 71 5.34 0.80 -9.87
CA GLN A 71 6.05 1.91 -9.29
C GLN A 71 6.08 3.06 -10.30
N LEU A 72 5.59 4.23 -9.90
CA LEU A 72 5.68 5.46 -10.67
C LEU A 72 6.88 6.25 -10.18
N ILE A 73 7.78 6.59 -11.10
CA ILE A 73 8.84 7.55 -10.85
C ILE A 73 8.58 8.78 -11.71
N LEU A 74 8.30 9.90 -11.05
CA LEU A 74 8.07 11.18 -11.69
C LEU A 74 9.33 12.04 -11.55
N PHE A 75 9.87 12.47 -12.69
CA PHE A 75 10.94 13.43 -12.80
C PHE A 75 10.32 14.78 -13.15
N THR A 76 10.38 15.74 -12.24
CA THR A 76 9.74 17.05 -12.42
C THR A 76 10.61 18.20 -11.96
N HIS A 77 10.55 19.32 -12.66
CA HIS A 77 11.20 20.57 -12.25
C HIS A 77 10.29 21.43 -11.35
N GLN A 78 9.05 21.00 -11.10
CA GLN A 78 8.02 21.78 -10.42
C GLN A 78 7.77 21.28 -8.99
N ALA A 79 8.22 22.07 -8.01
CA ALA A 79 8.04 21.75 -6.59
C ALA A 79 6.56 21.69 -6.15
N ASP A 80 5.68 22.47 -6.79
CA ASP A 80 4.25 22.50 -6.45
C ASP A 80 3.54 21.17 -6.73
N LEU A 81 3.98 20.43 -7.76
CA LEU A 81 3.42 19.12 -8.11
C LEU A 81 3.71 18.10 -6.99
N ILE A 82 4.91 18.12 -6.42
CA ILE A 82 5.32 17.23 -5.31
C ILE A 82 4.41 17.41 -4.09
N GLN A 83 4.02 18.65 -3.77
CA GLN A 83 3.11 18.94 -2.65
C GLN A 83 1.68 18.43 -2.88
N LEU A 84 1.25 18.31 -4.15
CA LEU A 84 -0.08 17.84 -4.52
C LEU A 84 -0.16 16.31 -4.58
N LEU A 85 0.96 15.62 -4.82
CA LEU A 85 1.00 14.16 -4.90
C LEU A 85 0.63 13.50 -3.56
N PRO A 86 -0.08 12.36 -3.60
CA PRO A 86 -0.43 11.61 -2.40
C PRO A 86 0.80 10.97 -1.76
N GLY A 87 0.76 10.81 -0.43
CA GLY A 87 1.80 10.13 0.33
C GLY A 87 1.78 10.56 1.80
N GLU A 88 2.30 9.72 2.68
CA GLU A 88 2.44 10.08 4.10
C GLU A 88 3.61 11.05 4.30
N ARG A 89 3.45 11.99 5.24
CA ARG A 89 4.48 12.98 5.59
C ARG A 89 4.86 12.83 7.06
N PRO A 90 5.55 11.75 7.45
CA PRO A 90 5.72 11.38 8.87
C PRO A 90 6.48 12.44 9.68
N SER A 91 7.26 13.30 9.02
CA SER A 91 8.11 14.31 9.64
C SER A 91 7.40 15.63 9.99
N SER A 92 6.16 15.82 9.54
CA SER A 92 5.33 16.99 9.87
C SER A 92 3.90 16.58 10.16
N LEU A 93 3.39 16.96 11.33
CA LEU A 93 2.01 16.73 11.73
C LEU A 93 1.06 17.41 10.75
N VAL A 94 1.26 18.72 10.53
CA VAL A 94 0.35 19.56 9.75
C VAL A 94 0.34 19.13 8.28
N ALA A 95 1.51 18.90 7.69
CA ALA A 95 1.60 18.50 6.29
C ALA A 95 0.99 17.10 6.07
N ASN A 96 1.14 16.18 7.02
CA ASN A 96 0.55 14.84 6.93
C ASN A 96 -0.98 14.89 6.97
N VAL A 97 -1.54 15.68 7.90
CA VAL A 97 -3.00 15.88 7.99
C VAL A 97 -3.54 16.54 6.72
N ILE A 98 -2.85 17.56 6.17
CA ILE A 98 -3.22 18.16 4.89
C ILE A 98 -3.22 17.11 3.78
N SER A 99 -2.19 16.25 3.70
CA SER A 99 -2.12 15.16 2.71
C SER A 99 -3.34 14.25 2.79
N LYS A 100 -3.73 13.85 4.00
CA LYS A 100 -4.90 12.98 4.23
C LYS A 100 -6.20 13.64 3.78
N VAL A 101 -6.48 14.88 4.20
CA VAL A 101 -7.69 15.61 3.79
C VAL A 101 -7.69 15.90 2.28
N HIS A 102 -6.53 16.19 1.70
CA HIS A 102 -6.37 16.42 0.26
C HIS A 102 -6.82 15.23 -0.60
N ARG A 103 -6.72 13.99 -0.09
CA ARG A 103 -7.24 12.80 -0.78
C ARG A 103 -8.73 12.90 -1.10
N TYR A 104 -9.53 13.52 -0.22
CA TYR A 104 -10.96 13.74 -0.50
C TYR A 104 -11.15 14.67 -1.70
N ARG A 105 -10.37 15.77 -1.77
CA ARG A 105 -10.41 16.73 -2.89
C ARG A 105 -10.04 16.09 -4.22
N ILE A 106 -9.03 15.21 -4.24
CA ILE A 106 -8.64 14.47 -5.46
C ILE A 106 -9.79 13.57 -5.93
N ARG A 107 -10.42 12.83 -5.00
CA ARG A 107 -11.47 11.87 -5.33
C ARG A 107 -12.79 12.53 -5.69
N SER A 108 -13.15 13.64 -5.04
CA SER A 108 -14.38 14.37 -5.33
C SER A 108 -14.39 14.94 -6.75
N ALA A 109 -13.23 15.34 -7.27
CA ALA A 109 -13.09 15.75 -8.67
C ALA A 109 -13.42 14.64 -9.67
N SER A 110 -13.38 13.37 -9.22
CA SER A 110 -13.70 12.19 -10.03
C SER A 110 -15.15 11.71 -9.91
N TYR A 111 -15.98 12.38 -9.11
CA TYR A 111 -17.41 12.06 -9.03
C TYR A 111 -18.15 12.47 -10.31
N ARG A 112 -19.29 11.82 -10.54
CA ARG A 112 -20.17 12.12 -11.69
C ARG A 112 -20.64 13.58 -11.58
N GLN A 113 -20.49 14.33 -12.67
CA GLN A 113 -20.88 15.74 -12.76
C GLN A 113 -22.31 15.90 -13.32
N PRO A 114 -23.08 16.93 -12.92
CA PRO A 114 -22.76 17.89 -11.86
C PRO A 114 -22.77 17.23 -10.46
N LEU A 115 -22.00 17.80 -9.53
CA LEU A 115 -22.02 17.37 -8.12
C LEU A 115 -23.39 17.68 -7.50
N THR A 116 -23.82 16.86 -6.54
CA THR A 116 -25.02 17.17 -5.74
C THR A 116 -24.70 18.31 -4.74
N PRO A 117 -25.69 19.10 -4.29
CA PRO A 117 -25.44 20.20 -3.37
C PRO A 117 -24.73 19.76 -2.08
N GLU A 118 -24.99 18.56 -1.58
CA GLU A 118 -24.31 18.01 -0.40
C GLU A 118 -22.86 17.62 -0.69
N GLN A 119 -22.57 17.17 -1.91
CA GLN A 119 -21.19 16.90 -2.34
C GLN A 119 -20.39 18.19 -2.47
N GLU A 120 -20.99 19.26 -2.98
CA GLU A 120 -20.36 20.58 -3.03
C GLU A 120 -20.09 21.13 -1.63
N GLN A 121 -21.05 21.03 -0.70
CA GLN A 121 -20.85 21.42 0.70
C GLN A 121 -19.70 20.64 1.36
N LYS A 122 -19.62 19.32 1.13
CA LYS A 122 -18.51 18.50 1.65
C LYS A 122 -17.17 18.89 1.06
N LEU A 123 -17.11 19.22 -0.23
CA LEU A 123 -15.90 19.74 -0.86
C LEU A 123 -15.48 21.09 -0.26
N GLN A 124 -16.44 21.98 0.03
CA GLN A 124 -16.18 23.24 0.72
C GLN A 124 -15.64 23.04 2.14
N ILE A 125 -16.20 22.09 2.91
CA ILE A 125 -15.70 21.72 4.24
C ILE A 125 -14.24 21.26 4.15
N ALA A 126 -13.92 20.36 3.21
CA ALA A 126 -12.56 19.86 3.02
C ALA A 126 -11.58 20.99 2.64
N ASN A 127 -11.97 21.90 1.75
CA ASN A 127 -11.14 23.04 1.36
C ASN A 127 -10.90 24.00 2.54
N LYS A 128 -11.94 24.35 3.30
CA LYS A 128 -11.80 25.18 4.52
C LYS A 128 -10.88 24.55 5.56
N CYS A 129 -10.96 23.23 5.74
CA CYS A 129 -10.07 22.48 6.61
C CYS A 129 -8.60 22.61 6.17
N ILE A 130 -8.32 22.34 4.88
CA ILE A 130 -6.98 22.46 4.30
C ILE A 130 -6.43 23.87 4.45
N ASP A 131 -7.22 24.90 4.15
CA ASP A 131 -6.77 26.29 4.21
C ASP A 131 -6.54 26.78 5.65
N SER A 132 -7.29 26.25 6.62
CA SER A 132 -7.04 26.50 8.04
C SER A 132 -5.74 25.82 8.51
N LEU A 133 -5.51 24.58 8.11
CA LEU A 133 -4.28 23.83 8.43
C LEU A 133 -3.02 24.46 7.80
N LYS A 134 -3.11 24.97 6.56
CA LYS A 134 -1.97 25.64 5.89
C LYS A 134 -1.40 26.80 6.69
N LYS A 135 -2.22 27.52 7.46
CA LYS A 135 -1.77 28.62 8.33
C LYS A 135 -0.83 28.13 9.43
N LEU A 136 -0.99 26.88 9.88
CA LEU A 136 -0.17 26.27 10.94
C LEU A 136 1.19 25.75 10.44
N LEU A 137 1.41 25.56 9.14
CA LEU A 137 2.68 25.07 8.59
C LEU A 137 3.87 25.97 8.96
N LYS A 138 3.66 27.30 9.00
CA LYS A 138 4.70 28.25 9.42
C LYS A 138 4.95 28.18 10.94
N LYS A 139 3.88 28.01 11.74
CA LYS A 139 3.96 27.88 13.20
C LYS A 139 4.75 26.62 13.58
N GLU A 140 4.47 25.49 12.93
CA GLU A 140 5.20 24.23 13.15
C GLU A 140 6.71 24.36 12.92
N ARG A 141 7.13 25.05 11.84
CA ARG A 141 8.56 25.30 11.54
C ARG A 141 9.26 26.19 12.55
N GLN A 142 8.53 27.00 13.31
CA GLN A 142 9.09 27.89 14.33
C GLN A 142 9.30 27.18 15.68
N LEU A 143 8.72 25.99 15.86
CA LEU A 143 8.86 25.22 17.09
C LEU A 143 10.22 24.51 17.11
N THR A 144 10.98 24.74 18.18
CA THR A 144 12.19 23.97 18.48
C THR A 144 11.83 22.60 19.02
N SER A 145 12.64 21.57 18.73
CA SER A 145 12.42 20.18 19.17
C SER A 145 12.26 19.97 20.69
N LYS A 146 12.75 20.93 21.50
CA LYS A 146 12.64 20.91 22.97
C LYS A 146 11.35 21.54 23.52
N ASN A 147 10.56 22.19 22.67
CA ASN A 147 9.35 22.89 23.09
C ASN A 147 8.16 21.92 23.15
N HIS A 148 8.16 21.04 24.15
CA HIS A 148 7.14 20.01 24.32
C HIS A 148 5.73 20.61 24.45
N GLU A 149 5.57 21.68 25.23
CA GLU A 149 4.28 22.36 25.41
C GLU A 149 3.76 22.97 24.10
N GLY A 150 4.62 23.67 23.34
CA GLY A 150 4.24 24.23 22.04
C GLY A 150 3.88 23.18 20.99
N HIS A 151 4.51 22.00 21.04
CA HIS A 151 4.16 20.87 20.19
C HIS A 151 2.77 20.30 20.54
N GLU A 152 2.45 20.17 21.82
CA GLU A 152 1.13 19.71 22.27
C GLU A 152 0.02 20.74 21.99
N GLU A 153 0.32 22.03 22.11
CA GLU A 153 -0.60 23.12 21.72
C GLU A 153 -0.90 23.07 20.21
N LEU A 154 0.13 22.88 19.37
CA LEU A 154 -0.05 22.69 17.93
C LEU A 154 -0.92 21.46 17.64
N ARG A 155 -0.70 20.33 18.33
CA ARG A 155 -1.53 19.13 18.18
C ARG A 155 -2.99 19.42 18.51
N LYS A 156 -3.26 20.15 19.59
CA LYS A 156 -4.60 20.57 19.99
C LYS A 156 -5.27 21.43 18.92
N GLU A 157 -4.59 22.44 18.39
CA GLU A 157 -5.11 23.29 17.30
C GLU A 157 -5.45 22.48 16.03
N VAL A 158 -4.57 21.54 15.65
CA VAL A 158 -4.82 20.65 14.49
C VAL A 158 -6.05 19.78 14.73
N ILE A 159 -6.17 19.18 15.93
CA ILE A 159 -7.31 18.34 16.29
C ILE A 159 -8.61 19.14 16.30
N GLU A 160 -8.60 20.38 16.79
CA GLU A 160 -9.77 21.26 16.82
C GLU A 160 -10.26 21.62 15.40
N ILE A 161 -9.34 21.93 14.48
CA ILE A 161 -9.68 22.21 13.07
C ILE A 161 -10.33 20.98 12.41
N ILE A 162 -9.79 19.78 12.66
CA ILE A 162 -10.36 18.53 12.13
C ILE A 162 -11.73 18.25 12.78
N GLY A 163 -11.86 18.44 14.09
CA GLY A 163 -13.10 18.27 14.85
C GLY A 163 -14.21 19.18 14.32
N HIS A 164 -13.93 20.46 14.13
CA HIS A 164 -14.87 21.41 13.55
C HIS A 164 -15.35 20.99 12.14
N SER A 165 -14.42 20.49 11.31
CA SER A 165 -14.75 19.99 9.98
C SER A 165 -15.61 18.71 10.02
N SER A 166 -15.33 17.83 10.98
CA SER A 166 -16.13 16.62 11.25
C SER A 166 -17.54 16.97 11.69
N ASP A 167 -17.70 17.97 12.56
CA ASP A 167 -19.00 18.43 13.04
C ASP A 167 -19.84 19.03 11.92
N GLN A 168 -19.23 19.84 11.04
CA GLN A 168 -19.92 20.37 9.86
C GLN A 168 -20.37 19.24 8.93
N ASN A 169 -19.51 18.25 8.68
CA ASN A 169 -19.86 17.09 7.85
C ASN A 169 -21.03 16.29 8.44
N ARG A 170 -21.11 16.19 9.78
CA ARG A 170 -22.24 15.55 10.47
C ARG A 170 -23.55 16.29 10.31
N VAL A 171 -23.52 17.61 10.40
CA VAL A 171 -24.72 18.42 10.16
C VAL A 171 -25.22 18.23 8.73
N VAL A 172 -24.32 18.09 7.75
CA VAL A 172 -24.69 17.72 6.36
C VAL A 172 -25.25 16.30 6.29
N ALA A 173 -24.67 15.36 7.03
CA ALA A 173 -25.11 13.97 7.12
C ALA A 173 -26.32 13.74 8.05
N ALA A 174 -26.91 14.80 8.61
CA ALA A 174 -28.15 14.69 9.36
C ALA A 174 -29.34 14.37 8.44
N SER A 175 -29.22 14.57 7.13
CA SER A 175 -30.22 14.11 6.15
C SER A 175 -30.27 12.57 6.09
N PRO A 176 -31.46 11.94 6.03
CA PRO A 176 -31.58 10.47 6.04
C PRO A 176 -30.92 9.80 4.84
N LEU A 177 -30.79 10.51 3.71
CA LEU A 177 -30.21 10.01 2.47
C LEU A 177 -28.68 10.20 2.38
N VAL A 178 -28.09 10.97 3.29
CA VAL A 178 -26.70 11.42 3.19
C VAL A 178 -25.89 10.87 4.36
N SER A 179 -24.94 9.99 4.07
CA SER A 179 -24.00 9.52 5.10
C SER A 179 -22.84 10.49 5.28
N GLU A 180 -22.09 10.40 6.39
CA GLU A 180 -20.81 11.12 6.56
C GLU A 180 -19.80 10.75 5.45
N GLY A 181 -19.93 9.55 4.87
CA GLY A 181 -19.27 9.12 3.64
C GLY A 181 -17.75 9.02 3.73
N SER A 182 -17.09 9.11 2.58
CA SER A 182 -15.62 9.08 2.48
C SER A 182 -14.92 10.23 3.20
N LEU A 183 -15.56 11.42 3.25
CA LEU A 183 -15.03 12.56 3.98
C LEU A 183 -14.97 12.28 5.49
N GLY A 184 -16.03 11.68 6.06
CA GLY A 184 -16.05 11.27 7.46
C GLY A 184 -14.90 10.33 7.81
N ASN A 185 -14.68 9.30 6.99
CA ASN A 185 -13.56 8.36 7.17
C ASN A 185 -12.20 9.06 7.09
N ILE A 186 -12.01 9.97 6.14
CA ILE A 186 -10.74 10.71 5.97
C ILE A 186 -10.48 11.66 7.15
N LEU A 187 -11.51 12.36 7.64
CA LEU A 187 -11.41 13.23 8.81
C LEU A 187 -11.12 12.43 10.08
N TYR A 188 -11.72 11.24 10.21
CA TYR A 188 -11.43 10.31 11.29
C TYR A 188 -9.96 9.83 11.25
N GLU A 189 -9.50 9.35 10.09
CA GLU A 189 -8.09 8.92 9.91
C GLU A 189 -7.10 10.07 10.17
N ALA A 190 -7.46 11.30 9.75
CA ALA A 190 -6.66 12.49 10.00
C ALA A 190 -6.60 12.82 11.50
N HIS A 191 -7.74 12.77 12.21
CA HIS A 191 -7.82 12.99 13.66
C HIS A 191 -6.96 11.95 14.41
N LYS A 192 -7.12 10.66 14.09
CA LYS A 192 -6.33 9.58 14.69
C LYS A 192 -4.84 9.75 14.43
N THR A 193 -4.46 10.09 13.20
CA THR A 193 -3.06 10.36 12.84
C THR A 193 -2.50 11.51 13.69
N ALA A 194 -3.27 12.58 13.87
CA ALA A 194 -2.85 13.71 14.70
C ALA A 194 -2.72 13.35 16.18
N GLN A 195 -3.65 12.56 16.72
CA GLN A 195 -3.66 12.13 18.11
C GLN A 195 -2.46 11.25 18.47
N HIS A 196 -2.03 10.37 17.57
CA HIS A 196 -0.91 9.45 17.79
C HIS A 196 0.42 9.94 17.19
N TYR A 197 0.46 11.16 16.68
CA TYR A 197 1.66 11.71 16.04
C TYR A 197 2.80 11.90 17.04
N THR A 198 3.98 11.36 16.73
CA THR A 198 5.20 11.55 17.53
C THR A 198 6.08 12.63 16.92
N PHE A 199 6.31 13.71 17.66
CA PHE A 199 7.20 14.79 17.22
C PHE A 199 8.66 14.33 17.17
N ASN A 200 9.44 14.95 16.27
CA ASN A 200 10.88 14.71 16.23
C ASN A 200 11.54 15.29 17.50
N ARG A 201 12.29 14.46 18.22
CA ARG A 201 12.88 14.82 19.52
C ARG A 201 14.19 15.59 19.42
N VAL A 202 14.83 15.54 18.25
CA VAL A 202 16.15 16.13 18.01
C VAL A 202 16.06 17.31 17.05
N TYR A 203 15.44 17.12 15.89
CA TYR A 203 15.42 18.09 14.80
C TYR A 203 14.11 18.88 14.77
N SER A 204 14.18 20.16 14.44
CA SER A 204 13.01 20.98 14.12
C SER A 204 12.51 20.69 12.70
N VAL A 205 11.20 20.82 12.49
CA VAL A 205 10.57 20.61 11.17
C VAL A 205 11.09 21.62 10.16
N SER A 206 11.66 21.13 9.06
CA SER A 206 12.14 21.93 7.93
C SER A 206 11.08 22.07 6.82
N ARG A 207 11.38 22.85 5.77
CA ARG A 207 10.51 22.92 4.58
C ARG A 207 10.44 21.60 3.82
N GLN A 208 11.58 20.91 3.71
CA GLN A 208 11.67 19.63 3.01
C GLN A 208 10.90 18.54 3.77
N ASP A 209 10.85 18.60 5.11
CA ASP A 209 9.99 17.72 5.92
C ASP A 209 8.49 17.91 5.67
N GLN A 210 8.10 19.10 5.17
CA GLN A 210 6.74 19.42 4.72
C GLN A 210 6.52 19.15 3.22
N MET A 211 7.50 18.55 2.54
CA MET A 211 7.55 18.33 1.08
C MET A 211 7.54 19.63 0.25
N ASP A 212 8.03 20.74 0.82
CA ASP A 212 8.20 22.01 0.12
C ASP A 212 9.65 22.18 -0.37
N PHE A 213 9.85 21.91 -1.66
CA PHE A 213 11.15 21.96 -2.36
C PHE A 213 11.40 23.30 -3.09
N SER A 214 10.55 24.32 -2.90
CA SER A 214 10.59 25.59 -3.65
C SER A 214 11.87 26.41 -3.52
N ARG A 215 12.71 26.15 -2.51
CA ARG A 215 13.93 26.91 -2.19
C ARG A 215 15.22 26.10 -2.28
N ILE A 216 15.19 24.91 -2.88
CA ILE A 216 16.40 24.11 -3.03
C ILE A 216 17.23 24.66 -4.20
N LEU A 217 18.50 24.91 -3.93
CA LEU A 217 19.52 25.20 -4.93
C LEU A 217 20.57 24.09 -4.81
N LYS A 218 20.82 23.35 -5.88
CA LYS A 218 21.98 22.45 -5.97
C LYS A 218 23.08 23.23 -6.71
N GLU A 219 24.28 23.26 -6.16
CA GLU A 219 25.45 23.81 -6.83
C GLU A 219 25.86 22.83 -7.95
N HIS A 220 25.20 22.91 -9.11
CA HIS A 220 25.58 22.15 -10.30
C HIS A 220 25.49 23.04 -11.53
N GLU A 221 26.35 22.80 -12.53
CA GLU A 221 26.43 23.61 -13.76
C GLU A 221 25.16 23.55 -14.65
N ALA A 222 24.22 22.63 -14.35
CA ALA A 222 22.96 22.50 -15.07
C ALA A 222 21.91 23.53 -14.61
N LEU A 223 21.22 24.13 -15.58
CA LEU A 223 20.32 25.28 -15.41
C LEU A 223 19.08 25.06 -14.50
N GLN A 224 18.72 23.83 -14.11
CA GLN A 224 17.60 23.56 -13.18
C GLN A 224 17.73 22.19 -12.50
N THR A 225 17.45 22.14 -11.20
CA THR A 225 17.39 20.88 -10.41
C THR A 225 16.14 20.07 -10.75
N CYS A 226 16.29 18.76 -10.95
CA CYS A 226 15.16 17.87 -11.22
C CYS A 226 14.77 17.10 -9.94
N LEU A 227 13.52 17.23 -9.51
CA LEU A 227 12.95 16.54 -8.36
C LEU A 227 12.43 15.16 -8.80
N VAL A 228 12.78 14.12 -8.02
CA VAL A 228 12.36 12.75 -8.27
C VAL A 228 11.37 12.32 -7.21
N TRP A 229 10.11 12.09 -7.60
CA TRP A 229 9.10 11.49 -6.74
C TRP A 229 8.97 10.01 -7.05
N ASP A 230 9.31 9.17 -6.06
CA ASP A 230 9.22 7.72 -6.15
C ASP A 230 7.99 7.21 -5.36
N SER A 231 7.03 6.63 -6.08
CA SER A 231 5.81 6.13 -5.46
C SER A 231 6.06 5.06 -4.40
N GLU A 232 7.11 4.23 -4.55
CA GLU A 232 7.41 3.20 -3.57
C GLU A 232 7.76 3.79 -2.19
N LEU A 233 8.43 4.95 -2.18
CA LEU A 233 8.82 5.65 -0.96
C LEU A 233 7.62 6.34 -0.29
N HIS A 234 6.67 6.87 -1.06
CA HIS A 234 5.59 7.73 -0.55
C HIS A 234 4.25 7.01 -0.34
N ILE A 235 3.89 6.10 -1.24
CA ILE A 235 2.60 5.39 -1.25
C ILE A 235 2.73 3.87 -1.13
N GLY A 236 3.96 3.34 -1.25
CA GLY A 236 4.23 1.90 -1.24
C GLY A 236 3.47 1.15 -2.33
N HIS A 237 2.76 0.09 -1.95
CA HIS A 237 1.96 -0.75 -2.85
C HIS A 237 0.45 -0.49 -2.77
N ASN A 238 0.03 0.69 -2.31
CA ASN A 238 -1.38 1.04 -2.21
C ASN A 238 -1.97 1.42 -3.58
N SER A 239 -2.76 0.53 -4.18
CA SER A 239 -3.36 0.78 -5.51
C SER A 239 -4.32 1.98 -5.53
N LYS A 240 -5.00 2.29 -4.42
CA LYS A 240 -5.92 3.44 -4.37
C LYS A 240 -5.15 4.75 -4.41
N GLU A 241 -4.00 4.81 -3.73
CA GLU A 241 -3.12 5.99 -3.75
C GLU A 241 -2.37 6.14 -5.07
N LEU A 242 -2.05 5.02 -5.73
CA LEU A 242 -1.53 5.02 -7.10
C LEU A 242 -2.54 5.65 -8.08
N ASP A 243 -3.81 5.26 -8.00
CA ASP A 243 -4.88 5.86 -8.81
C ASP A 243 -5.06 7.36 -8.49
N ASP A 244 -4.94 7.76 -7.22
CA ASP A 244 -4.97 9.16 -6.80
C ASP A 244 -3.76 9.95 -7.34
N ALA A 245 -2.57 9.35 -7.40
CA ALA A 245 -1.38 9.97 -8.00
C ALA A 245 -1.58 10.18 -9.51
N LEU A 246 -2.11 9.18 -10.22
CA LEU A 246 -2.45 9.31 -11.65
C LEU A 246 -3.49 10.41 -11.89
N ARG A 247 -4.49 10.57 -11.03
CA ARG A 247 -5.47 11.68 -11.11
C ARG A 247 -4.78 13.05 -10.97
N VAL A 248 -3.88 13.20 -10.00
CA VAL A 248 -3.13 14.45 -9.79
C VAL A 248 -2.28 14.77 -11.01
N ILE A 249 -1.52 13.80 -11.53
CA ILE A 249 -0.69 13.95 -12.73
C ILE A 249 -1.54 14.34 -13.93
N CYS A 250 -2.66 13.64 -14.18
CA CYS A 250 -3.56 13.97 -15.29
C CYS A 250 -4.12 15.38 -15.18
N ASN A 251 -4.57 15.81 -13.99
CA ASN A 251 -5.12 17.14 -13.79
C ASN A 251 -4.05 18.23 -13.95
N TYR A 252 -2.85 18.00 -13.44
CA TYR A 252 -1.74 18.95 -13.49
C TYR A 252 -1.29 19.22 -14.92
N TYR A 253 -1.05 18.17 -15.72
CA TYR A 253 -0.66 18.30 -17.13
C TYR A 253 -1.85 18.46 -18.09
N LYS A 254 -3.09 18.64 -17.56
CA LYS A 254 -4.32 18.78 -18.34
C LYS A 254 -4.55 17.61 -19.31
N LEU A 255 -4.22 16.38 -18.93
CA LEU A 255 -4.51 15.18 -19.72
C LEU A 255 -6.01 14.84 -19.60
N PRO A 256 -6.67 14.33 -20.66
CA PRO A 256 -8.01 13.79 -20.55
C PRO A 256 -8.08 12.70 -19.48
N SER A 257 -8.93 12.88 -18.47
CA SER A 257 -9.03 11.92 -17.36
C SER A 257 -9.51 10.56 -17.87
N ALA A 258 -8.90 9.48 -17.38
CA ALA A 258 -9.34 8.12 -17.70
C ALA A 258 -10.80 7.91 -17.29
N THR A 259 -11.62 7.26 -18.13
CA THR A 259 -13.01 6.91 -17.76
C THR A 259 -13.05 5.94 -16.58
N ASN A 260 -11.99 5.15 -16.39
CA ASN A 260 -11.86 4.24 -15.26
C ASN A 260 -11.41 4.95 -13.96
N LEU A 261 -10.80 6.14 -14.07
CA LEU A 261 -10.41 6.96 -12.93
C LEU A 261 -11.48 7.99 -12.55
N SER A 262 -12.28 8.41 -13.53
CA SER A 262 -13.41 9.36 -13.43
C SER A 262 -14.77 8.64 -13.35
N ASN A 263 -15.84 9.34 -13.01
CA ASN A 263 -17.19 8.79 -12.81
C ASN A 263 -17.26 7.69 -11.73
N VAL A 264 -16.42 7.80 -10.70
CA VAL A 264 -16.48 6.88 -9.56
C VAL A 264 -17.80 7.12 -8.82
N PRO A 265 -18.62 6.08 -8.58
CA PRO A 265 -19.84 6.25 -7.83
C PRO A 265 -19.54 6.70 -6.40
N ALA A 266 -20.17 7.79 -5.95
CA ALA A 266 -20.05 8.27 -4.58
C ALA A 266 -20.84 7.40 -3.56
N ASN A 267 -21.83 6.65 -4.05
CA ASN A 267 -22.70 5.79 -3.24
C ASN A 267 -22.06 4.40 -2.99
N ARG A 268 -22.09 3.92 -1.74
CA ARG A 268 -21.57 2.60 -1.33
C ARG A 268 -22.17 1.44 -2.12
N PHE A 269 -23.49 1.44 -2.33
CA PHE A 269 -24.15 0.36 -3.10
C PHE A 269 -23.74 0.35 -4.56
N ALA A 270 -23.54 1.53 -5.16
CA ALA A 270 -23.05 1.63 -6.52
C ALA A 270 -21.57 1.24 -6.64
N GLN A 271 -20.75 1.47 -5.62
CA GLN A 271 -19.38 0.95 -5.54
C GLN A 271 -19.36 -0.58 -5.43
N LEU A 272 -20.22 -1.16 -4.59
CA LEU A 272 -20.41 -2.61 -4.47
C LEU A 272 -20.87 -3.22 -5.81
N ALA A 273 -21.84 -2.60 -6.48
CA ALA A 273 -22.32 -3.04 -7.79
C ALA A 273 -21.20 -2.97 -8.85
N ALA A 274 -20.41 -1.90 -8.86
CA ALA A 274 -19.25 -1.76 -9.73
C ALA A 274 -18.18 -2.82 -9.43
N PHE A 275 -17.97 -3.17 -8.15
CA PHE A 275 -17.07 -4.24 -7.74
C PHE A 275 -17.54 -5.60 -8.27
N PHE A 276 -18.80 -5.98 -8.05
CA PHE A 276 -19.33 -7.26 -8.55
C PHE A 276 -19.33 -7.33 -10.08
N ASN A 277 -19.66 -6.22 -10.76
CA ASN A 277 -19.56 -6.16 -12.22
C ASN A 277 -18.10 -6.32 -12.70
N LYS A 278 -17.14 -5.69 -12.02
CA LYS A 278 -15.72 -5.87 -12.30
C LYS A 278 -15.27 -7.32 -12.04
N LEU A 279 -15.70 -7.92 -10.92
CA LEU A 279 -15.38 -9.30 -10.57
C LEU A 279 -15.97 -10.27 -11.60
N TRP A 280 -17.21 -10.03 -12.05
CA TRP A 280 -17.85 -10.79 -13.11
C TRP A 280 -17.10 -10.67 -14.44
N ARG A 281 -16.72 -9.45 -14.85
CA ARG A 281 -15.94 -9.22 -16.09
C ARG A 281 -14.56 -9.86 -16.01
N ASP A 282 -13.84 -9.66 -14.91
CA ASP A 282 -12.53 -10.27 -14.70
C ASP A 282 -12.63 -11.81 -14.69
N GLY A 283 -13.68 -12.36 -14.07
CA GLY A 283 -13.98 -13.79 -14.09
C GLY A 283 -14.29 -14.30 -15.50
N HIS A 284 -15.05 -13.54 -16.28
CA HIS A 284 -15.35 -13.88 -17.66
C HIS A 284 -14.11 -13.81 -18.56
N ASP A 285 -13.28 -12.76 -18.43
CA ASP A 285 -11.99 -12.65 -19.10
C ASP A 285 -11.07 -13.82 -18.75
N TRP A 286 -11.06 -14.25 -17.48
CA TRP A 286 -10.27 -15.40 -17.04
C TRP A 286 -10.78 -16.72 -17.59
N ILE A 287 -12.10 -16.95 -17.59
CA ILE A 287 -12.72 -18.12 -18.21
C ILE A 287 -12.42 -18.16 -19.71
N ASN A 288 -12.54 -17.03 -20.40
CA ASN A 288 -12.22 -16.90 -21.81
C ASN A 288 -10.73 -17.18 -22.05
N TYR A 289 -9.83 -16.66 -21.21
CA TYR A 289 -8.40 -16.95 -21.27
C TYR A 289 -8.10 -18.44 -21.11
N LEU A 290 -8.73 -19.11 -20.14
CA LEU A 290 -8.57 -20.55 -19.92
C LEU A 290 -9.09 -21.41 -21.08
N ALA A 291 -10.06 -20.90 -21.84
CA ALA A 291 -10.62 -21.57 -23.01
C ALA A 291 -9.78 -21.40 -24.29
N ILE A 292 -8.75 -20.53 -24.30
CA ILE A 292 -7.87 -20.35 -25.47
C ILE A 292 -6.96 -21.58 -25.64
N ASN A 293 -6.99 -22.19 -26.83
CA ASN A 293 -6.18 -23.36 -27.16
C ASN A 293 -4.67 -23.07 -27.16
N ALA A 294 -4.25 -21.93 -27.72
CA ALA A 294 -2.85 -21.49 -27.75
C ALA A 294 -2.68 -20.32 -26.78
N LYS A 295 -2.32 -20.62 -25.54
CA LYS A 295 -2.16 -19.60 -24.50
C LYS A 295 -1.05 -18.63 -24.89
N PRO A 296 -1.24 -17.31 -24.74
CA PRO A 296 -0.15 -16.36 -24.85
C PRO A 296 0.82 -16.63 -23.70
N GLU A 297 1.92 -17.31 -24.01
CA GLU A 297 2.98 -17.64 -23.07
C GLU A 297 4.08 -16.60 -23.14
N HIS A 298 4.75 -16.33 -22.02
CA HIS A 298 5.97 -15.56 -22.03
C HIS A 298 7.08 -16.30 -22.78
N LYS A 299 7.82 -15.60 -23.65
CA LYS A 299 9.10 -16.14 -24.10
C LYS A 299 10.11 -15.87 -23.00
N THR A 300 10.65 -16.94 -22.43
CA THR A 300 11.72 -16.87 -21.44
C THR A 300 13.02 -17.35 -22.05
N GLU A 301 14.02 -16.48 -22.07
CA GLU A 301 15.36 -16.83 -22.52
C GLU A 301 16.26 -16.92 -21.29
N ILE A 302 16.73 -18.14 -20.98
CA ILE A 302 17.49 -18.44 -19.77
C ILE A 302 18.96 -18.61 -20.13
N LEU A 303 19.80 -17.69 -19.65
CA LEU A 303 21.25 -17.79 -19.70
C LEU A 303 21.77 -18.19 -18.32
N LYS A 304 22.30 -19.41 -18.20
CA LYS A 304 22.96 -19.88 -16.98
C LYS A 304 24.43 -19.49 -17.05
N ARG A 305 24.91 -18.68 -16.10
CA ARG A 305 26.31 -18.30 -15.94
C ARG A 305 27.05 -19.30 -15.06
N LEU A 306 28.37 -19.41 -15.28
CA LEU A 306 29.27 -20.26 -14.49
C LEU A 306 29.35 -19.81 -13.02
N ASP A 307 29.11 -18.52 -12.76
CA ASP A 307 29.15 -17.90 -11.42
C ASP A 307 27.96 -18.29 -10.52
N GLY A 308 27.07 -19.19 -10.99
CA GLY A 308 25.87 -19.61 -10.25
C GLY A 308 24.66 -18.70 -10.43
N LEU A 309 24.72 -17.73 -11.34
CA LEU A 309 23.61 -16.83 -11.71
C LEU A 309 22.82 -17.35 -12.91
N THR A 310 21.51 -17.14 -12.91
CA THR A 310 20.62 -17.38 -14.04
C THR A 310 19.95 -16.07 -14.46
N LEU A 311 20.26 -15.61 -15.68
CA LEU A 311 19.63 -14.46 -16.29
C LEU A 311 18.43 -14.97 -17.11
N THR A 312 17.22 -14.58 -16.74
CA THR A 312 15.98 -14.91 -17.44
C THR A 312 15.39 -13.66 -18.06
N GLN A 313 15.61 -13.47 -19.36
CA GLN A 313 14.96 -12.40 -20.09
C GLN A 313 13.52 -12.81 -20.39
N ILE A 314 12.56 -12.03 -19.91
CA ILE A 314 11.13 -12.29 -20.09
C ILE A 314 10.60 -11.29 -21.11
N THR A 315 10.21 -11.76 -22.28
CA THR A 315 9.41 -10.91 -23.19
C THR A 315 7.95 -10.91 -22.71
N PRO A 316 7.28 -9.74 -22.70
CA PRO A 316 5.88 -9.68 -22.32
C PRO A 316 5.02 -10.54 -23.26
N TYR A 317 3.96 -11.14 -22.72
CA TYR A 317 2.94 -11.84 -23.52
C TYR A 317 2.05 -10.85 -24.30
N TYR A 318 2.32 -9.54 -24.23
CA TYR A 318 1.53 -8.51 -24.88
C TYR A 318 2.39 -7.60 -25.74
N ARG A 319 1.74 -6.94 -26.72
CA ARG A 319 2.31 -5.92 -27.59
C ARG A 319 1.48 -4.65 -27.51
N LEU A 320 2.13 -3.50 -27.32
CA LEU A 320 1.48 -2.19 -27.31
C LEU A 320 1.22 -1.73 -28.74
N GLN A 321 0.03 -1.21 -29.02
CA GLN A 321 -0.36 -0.64 -30.31
C GLN A 321 -0.92 0.76 -30.11
N GLY A 322 -0.43 1.75 -30.85
CA GLY A 322 -0.86 3.16 -30.78
C GLY A 322 0.12 4.09 -31.49
N LEU A 323 -0.12 5.41 -31.45
CA LEU A 323 0.81 6.41 -32.01
C LEU A 323 2.09 6.50 -31.17
N PRO A 324 3.32 6.42 -31.72
CA PRO A 324 4.53 6.60 -30.93
C PRO A 324 4.68 8.04 -30.45
N GLN A 325 4.97 8.21 -29.16
CA GLN A 325 5.41 9.48 -28.60
C GLN A 325 6.86 9.74 -29.02
N LYS A 326 7.05 10.32 -30.20
CA LYS A 326 8.35 10.79 -30.71
C LYS A 326 8.25 12.26 -31.10
N GLY A 327 9.39 12.94 -31.22
CA GLY A 327 9.43 14.32 -31.69
C GLY A 327 9.16 14.38 -33.20
N TYR A 328 8.10 15.08 -33.59
CA TYR A 328 7.76 15.33 -35.00
C TYR A 328 8.15 16.76 -35.36
N THR A 329 8.71 16.96 -36.55
CA THR A 329 9.09 18.31 -37.03
C THR A 329 7.86 19.19 -37.26
N ASP A 330 6.80 18.61 -37.83
CA ASP A 330 5.55 19.32 -38.12
C ASP A 330 4.32 18.50 -37.72
N LEU A 331 3.24 19.18 -37.35
CA LEU A 331 1.94 18.55 -37.05
C LEU A 331 1.40 17.70 -38.21
N LYS A 332 1.67 18.07 -39.47
CA LYS A 332 1.27 17.28 -40.65
C LYS A 332 1.90 15.89 -40.63
N THR A 333 3.18 15.78 -40.28
CA THR A 333 3.90 14.50 -40.22
C THR A 333 3.38 13.60 -39.10
N MET A 334 3.01 14.19 -37.96
CA MET A 334 2.39 13.47 -36.84
C MET A 334 1.04 12.87 -37.24
N ILE A 335 0.17 13.64 -37.88
CA ILE A 335 -1.16 13.17 -38.30
C ILE A 335 -1.09 12.17 -39.46
N ALA A 336 -0.15 12.36 -40.40
CA ALA A 336 0.11 11.40 -41.46
C ALA A 336 0.45 10.02 -40.89
N SER A 337 1.23 9.94 -39.81
CA SER A 337 1.57 8.66 -39.16
C SER A 337 0.39 7.97 -38.46
N LEU A 338 -0.71 8.70 -38.19
CA LEU A 338 -1.91 8.15 -37.56
C LEU A 338 -2.98 7.69 -38.57
N ILE A 339 -3.23 8.48 -39.63
CA ILE A 339 -4.37 8.29 -40.54
C ILE A 339 -3.94 8.03 -41.99
N ASN A 340 -2.65 8.17 -42.32
CA ASN A 340 -2.16 8.17 -43.71
C ASN A 340 -2.94 9.15 -44.61
N SER A 341 -3.35 10.31 -44.07
CA SER A 341 -4.14 11.33 -44.76
C SER A 341 -3.26 12.51 -45.18
N SER A 342 -3.42 12.99 -46.42
CA SER A 342 -2.72 14.15 -47.00
C SER A 342 -3.53 15.45 -46.94
N LYS A 343 -4.73 15.44 -46.33
CA LYS A 343 -5.62 16.61 -46.26
C LYS A 343 -5.01 17.73 -45.42
N GLU A 344 -5.18 18.99 -45.85
CA GLU A 344 -4.71 20.16 -45.10
C GLU A 344 -5.51 20.39 -43.80
N PRO A 345 -4.85 20.89 -42.73
CA PRO A 345 -5.54 21.21 -41.49
C PRO A 345 -6.43 22.44 -41.64
N LEU A 346 -7.60 22.39 -41.03
CA LEU A 346 -8.42 23.58 -40.78
C LEU A 346 -8.06 24.15 -39.40
N ILE A 347 -8.02 25.48 -39.27
CA ILE A 347 -7.65 26.16 -38.02
C ILE A 347 -8.89 26.82 -37.44
N GLU A 348 -9.21 26.53 -36.18
CA GLU A 348 -10.33 27.14 -35.47
C GLU A 348 -9.99 27.33 -33.99
N ASN A 349 -10.24 28.53 -33.45
CA ASN A 349 -9.79 28.90 -32.10
C ASN A 349 -10.72 28.47 -30.97
N ASN A 350 -11.96 28.06 -31.29
CA ASN A 350 -12.96 27.65 -30.30
C ASN A 350 -13.26 26.15 -30.41
N ARG A 351 -13.08 25.40 -29.31
CA ARG A 351 -13.31 23.96 -29.22
C ARG A 351 -14.70 23.52 -29.68
N GLU A 352 -15.75 24.26 -29.33
CA GLU A 352 -17.13 23.88 -29.70
C GLU A 352 -17.39 24.06 -31.20
N ARG A 353 -16.85 25.15 -31.78
CA ARG A 353 -16.93 25.41 -33.22
C ARG A 353 -16.10 24.39 -34.00
N ALA A 354 -14.89 24.08 -33.54
CA ALA A 354 -14.03 23.05 -34.13
C ALA A 354 -14.71 21.67 -34.14
N LYS A 355 -15.39 21.29 -33.05
CA LYS A 355 -16.19 20.05 -32.98
C LYS A 355 -17.38 20.05 -33.94
N LYS A 356 -18.12 21.16 -34.03
CA LYS A 356 -19.25 21.31 -34.98
C LYS A 356 -18.77 21.32 -36.44
N MET A 357 -17.58 21.83 -36.70
CA MET A 357 -16.99 21.88 -38.04
C MET A 357 -16.53 20.49 -38.47
N ILE A 358 -15.76 19.79 -37.61
CA ILE A 358 -15.23 18.47 -37.96
C ILE A 358 -16.30 17.39 -38.08
N SER A 359 -17.42 17.53 -37.37
CA SER A 359 -18.54 16.58 -37.49
C SER A 359 -19.24 16.63 -38.85
N ARG A 360 -19.08 17.74 -39.61
CA ARG A 360 -19.61 17.91 -40.97
C ARG A 360 -18.65 17.42 -42.06
N LEU A 361 -17.41 17.09 -41.70
CA LEU A 361 -16.37 16.70 -42.65
C LEU A 361 -16.28 15.18 -42.81
N SER A 362 -15.74 14.76 -43.95
CA SER A 362 -15.44 13.35 -44.27
C SER A 362 -14.41 12.75 -43.31
N ALA A 363 -14.39 11.42 -43.18
CA ALA A 363 -13.33 10.71 -42.49
C ALA A 363 -11.93 11.09 -43.02
N GLY A 364 -10.95 11.17 -42.11
CA GLY A 364 -9.59 11.60 -42.38
C GLY A 364 -9.37 13.13 -42.42
N SER A 365 -10.43 13.93 -42.21
CA SER A 365 -10.32 15.38 -41.98
C SER A 365 -9.92 15.67 -40.53
N TRP A 366 -9.15 16.75 -40.33
CA TRP A 366 -8.64 17.15 -39.02
C TRP A 366 -8.65 18.68 -38.85
N VAL A 367 -8.83 19.12 -37.60
CA VAL A 367 -8.93 20.54 -37.22
C VAL A 367 -7.97 20.82 -36.08
N ILE A 368 -7.22 21.92 -36.17
CA ILE A 368 -6.29 22.39 -35.14
C ILE A 368 -6.95 23.50 -34.33
N SER A 369 -6.99 23.32 -33.01
CA SER A 369 -7.25 24.38 -32.04
C SER A 369 -5.93 24.83 -31.44
N ALA A 370 -5.35 25.89 -32.02
CA ALA A 370 -4.01 26.37 -31.68
C ALA A 370 -3.91 26.87 -30.22
N ASN A 371 -4.94 27.55 -29.72
CA ASN A 371 -4.97 28.08 -28.35
C ASN A 371 -4.99 26.99 -27.27
N GLU A 372 -5.54 25.81 -27.58
CA GLU A 372 -5.65 24.69 -26.63
C GLU A 372 -4.64 23.56 -26.90
N GLN A 373 -3.74 23.73 -27.89
CA GLN A 373 -2.82 22.68 -28.35
C GLN A 373 -3.52 21.33 -28.58
N LEU A 374 -4.70 21.41 -29.22
CA LEU A 374 -5.63 20.30 -29.41
C LEU A 374 -5.85 20.07 -30.91
N ILE A 375 -5.83 18.81 -31.32
CA ILE A 375 -6.17 18.35 -32.66
C ILE A 375 -7.41 17.48 -32.57
N LEU A 376 -8.40 17.80 -33.39
CA LEU A 376 -9.58 16.98 -33.59
C LEU A 376 -9.43 16.21 -34.88
N ILE A 377 -9.73 14.91 -34.85
CA ILE A 377 -9.60 14.01 -36.00
C ILE A 377 -10.92 13.28 -36.20
N ARG A 378 -11.45 13.26 -37.43
CA ARG A 378 -12.58 12.40 -37.80
C ARG A 378 -12.05 11.04 -38.25
N GLN A 379 -12.22 10.01 -37.42
CA GLN A 379 -11.88 8.63 -37.76
C GLN A 379 -13.16 7.81 -37.77
N GLU A 380 -13.52 7.28 -38.94
CA GLU A 380 -14.82 6.64 -39.19
C GLU A 380 -15.99 7.54 -38.73
N ASN A 381 -16.83 7.06 -37.80
CA ASN A 381 -17.95 7.78 -37.20
C ASN A 381 -17.63 8.47 -35.87
N LYS A 382 -16.38 8.43 -35.41
CA LYS A 382 -15.95 9.00 -34.12
C LYS A 382 -15.03 10.21 -34.31
N ILE A 383 -15.04 11.10 -33.32
CA ILE A 383 -14.12 12.24 -33.24
C ILE A 383 -13.06 11.89 -32.19
N VAL A 384 -11.83 11.72 -32.63
CA VAL A 384 -10.67 11.47 -31.76
C VAL A 384 -10.03 12.82 -31.39
N GLN A 385 -9.64 12.96 -30.12
CA GLN A 385 -9.01 14.18 -29.60
C GLN A 385 -7.56 13.87 -29.28
N LEU A 386 -6.62 14.56 -29.94
CA LEU A 386 -5.19 14.39 -29.72
C LEU A 386 -4.61 15.70 -29.20
N ARG A 387 -4.01 15.69 -28.01
CA ARG A 387 -3.28 16.84 -27.48
C ARG A 387 -1.80 16.70 -27.80
N TYR A 388 -1.09 17.82 -27.87
CA TYR A 388 0.35 17.83 -28.08
C TYR A 388 1.01 18.95 -27.26
N PHE A 389 2.33 18.87 -27.13
CA PHE A 389 3.16 19.95 -26.59
C PHE A 389 4.40 20.13 -27.45
N ILE A 390 5.09 21.26 -27.26
CA ILE A 390 6.31 21.60 -28.00
C ILE A 390 7.47 21.56 -27.01
N HIS A 391 8.53 20.84 -27.37
CA HIS A 391 9.78 20.77 -26.61
C HIS A 391 10.94 20.65 -27.60
N ASP A 392 11.98 21.46 -27.42
CA ASP A 392 13.13 21.55 -28.34
C ASP A 392 12.70 21.71 -29.82
N GLU A 393 11.74 22.61 -30.08
CA GLU A 393 11.17 22.88 -31.41
C GLU A 393 10.46 21.69 -32.09
N LEU A 394 10.29 20.56 -31.39
CA LEU A 394 9.59 19.38 -31.88
C LEU A 394 8.21 19.22 -31.24
N PHE A 395 7.26 18.68 -32.00
CA PHE A 395 5.91 18.38 -31.56
C PHE A 395 5.82 16.96 -30.99
N TYR A 396 5.34 16.83 -29.76
CA TYR A 396 5.14 15.54 -29.09
C TYR A 396 3.65 15.32 -28.78
N PRO A 397 3.07 14.16 -29.12
CA PRO A 397 1.70 13.84 -28.72
C PRO A 397 1.64 13.53 -27.21
N LEU A 398 0.58 14.01 -26.55
CA LEU A 398 0.34 13.80 -25.10
C LEU A 398 -0.57 12.59 -24.86
N PRO A 399 -0.17 11.63 -24.01
CA PRO A 399 -0.99 10.45 -23.72
C PRO A 399 -2.33 10.82 -23.08
N GLU A 400 -3.33 9.95 -23.25
CA GLU A 400 -4.56 10.07 -22.48
C GLU A 400 -4.37 9.48 -21.07
N GLY A 401 -5.14 9.96 -20.08
CA GLY A 401 -5.14 9.36 -18.76
C GLY A 401 -5.52 7.87 -18.79
N GLN A 402 -6.32 7.46 -19.80
CA GLN A 402 -6.67 6.06 -20.02
C GLN A 402 -5.45 5.22 -20.43
N ASP A 403 -4.49 5.78 -21.18
CA ASP A 403 -3.25 5.09 -21.56
C ASP A 403 -2.41 4.80 -20.31
N LEU A 404 -2.23 5.82 -19.45
CA LEU A 404 -1.50 5.70 -18.18
C LEU A 404 -2.16 4.67 -17.24
N TYR A 405 -3.50 4.71 -17.12
CA TYR A 405 -4.23 3.74 -16.31
C TYR A 405 -4.11 2.32 -16.85
N THR A 406 -4.23 2.14 -18.16
CA THR A 406 -4.16 0.83 -18.81
C THR A 406 -2.78 0.20 -18.61
N LEU A 407 -1.71 0.96 -18.81
CA LEU A 407 -0.35 0.51 -18.50
C LEU A 407 -0.15 0.24 -17.00
N GLY A 408 -0.75 1.08 -16.15
CA GLY A 408 -0.89 0.86 -14.71
C GLY A 408 -1.45 -0.53 -14.37
N GLN A 409 -2.51 -0.97 -15.08
CA GLN A 409 -3.15 -2.27 -14.85
C GLN A 409 -2.44 -3.44 -15.52
N ILE A 410 -1.75 -3.22 -16.65
CA ILE A 410 -1.05 -4.27 -17.39
C ILE A 410 0.09 -4.85 -16.57
N SER A 411 0.80 -4.04 -15.80
CA SER A 411 1.82 -4.52 -14.85
C SER A 411 1.26 -5.55 -13.85
N LYS A 412 0.03 -5.36 -13.36
CA LYS A 412 -0.65 -6.28 -12.44
C LYS A 412 -0.96 -7.61 -13.12
N ARG A 413 -0.96 -7.65 -14.45
CA ARG A 413 -1.19 -8.84 -15.25
C ARG A 413 0.08 -9.35 -15.90
N HIS A 414 1.22 -8.65 -15.80
CA HIS A 414 2.47 -8.96 -16.50
C HIS A 414 3.08 -10.30 -16.10
N LEU A 415 2.70 -10.87 -14.96
CA LEU A 415 2.93 -12.26 -14.63
C LEU A 415 1.59 -12.89 -14.27
N TYR A 416 1.28 -14.06 -14.85
CA TYR A 416 0.07 -14.82 -14.50
C TYR A 416 0.12 -15.29 -13.02
N LEU A 417 -1.07 -15.55 -12.45
CA LEU A 417 -1.23 -15.94 -11.03
C LEU A 417 -0.38 -17.17 -10.65
N PRO A 418 -0.32 -18.27 -11.43
CA PRO A 418 0.49 -19.44 -11.08
C PRO A 418 2.00 -19.13 -10.98
N GLU A 419 2.52 -18.32 -11.89
CA GLU A 419 3.92 -17.90 -11.96
C GLU A 419 4.26 -17.04 -10.74
N ARG A 420 3.37 -16.12 -10.36
CA ARG A 420 3.51 -15.32 -9.14
C ARG A 420 3.52 -16.17 -7.88
N VAL A 421 2.60 -17.14 -7.78
CA VAL A 421 2.51 -18.08 -6.65
C VAL A 421 3.81 -18.89 -6.53
N SER A 422 4.30 -19.43 -7.65
CA SER A 422 5.55 -20.17 -7.71
C SER A 422 6.75 -19.31 -7.29
N LEU A 423 6.88 -18.09 -7.85
CA LEU A 423 7.95 -17.16 -7.49
C LEU A 423 7.92 -16.79 -6.00
N ARG A 424 6.74 -16.56 -5.42
CA ARG A 424 6.62 -16.24 -3.99
C ARG A 424 6.94 -17.40 -3.06
N LEU A 425 6.47 -18.61 -3.39
CA LEU A 425 6.79 -19.81 -2.61
C LEU A 425 8.29 -20.10 -2.66
N ASN A 426 8.90 -20.02 -3.85
CA ASN A 426 10.34 -20.20 -4.02
C ASN A 426 11.15 -19.11 -3.30
N ALA A 427 10.68 -17.85 -3.34
CA ALA A 427 11.29 -16.75 -2.61
C ALA A 427 11.20 -16.92 -1.08
N PHE A 428 10.06 -17.40 -0.57
CA PHE A 428 9.91 -17.68 0.87
C PHE A 428 10.85 -18.80 1.31
N ILE A 429 10.82 -19.95 0.63
CA ILE A 429 11.62 -21.14 0.99
C ILE A 429 13.12 -20.81 0.94
N SER A 430 13.57 -20.09 -0.09
CA SER A 430 14.98 -19.71 -0.22
C SER A 430 15.49 -18.72 0.83
N ARG A 431 14.60 -17.89 1.41
CA ARG A 431 14.98 -16.91 2.43
C ARG A 431 15.14 -17.52 3.82
N ILE A 432 14.55 -18.69 4.10
CA ILE A 432 14.63 -19.35 5.42
C ILE A 432 16.08 -19.62 5.87
N PRO A 433 16.96 -20.31 5.09
CA PRO A 433 18.34 -20.55 5.53
C PRO A 433 19.13 -19.25 5.73
N ARG A 434 18.88 -18.27 4.87
CA ARG A 434 19.53 -16.97 4.89
C ARG A 434 19.16 -16.14 6.12
N PHE A 435 17.90 -16.21 6.56
CA PHE A 435 17.46 -15.61 7.82
C PHE A 435 18.29 -16.13 8.99
N PHE A 436 18.43 -17.45 9.16
CA PHE A 436 19.23 -18.02 10.25
C PHE A 436 20.71 -17.64 10.16
N TYR A 437 21.30 -17.64 8.97
CA TYR A 437 22.69 -17.21 8.77
C TYR A 437 22.90 -15.74 9.14
N LYS A 438 22.04 -14.82 8.66
CA LYS A 438 22.10 -13.39 9.00
C LYS A 438 21.89 -13.15 10.49
N PHE A 439 20.91 -13.84 11.09
CA PHE A 439 20.66 -13.78 12.52
C PHE A 439 21.90 -14.16 13.32
N TYR A 440 22.51 -15.32 13.01
CA TYR A 440 23.73 -15.79 13.67
C TYR A 440 24.90 -14.82 13.49
N LYS A 441 25.18 -14.38 12.25
CA LYS A 441 26.28 -13.44 11.96
C LYS A 441 26.07 -12.09 12.66
N SER A 442 24.85 -11.57 12.66
CA SER A 442 24.50 -10.30 13.33
C SER A 442 24.65 -10.41 14.85
N MET A 443 24.17 -11.50 15.45
CA MET A 443 24.36 -11.77 16.88
C MET A 443 25.82 -11.96 17.24
N HIS A 444 26.58 -12.73 16.45
CA HIS A 444 28.00 -12.96 16.68
C HIS A 444 28.80 -11.65 16.59
N HIS A 445 28.56 -10.85 15.54
CA HIS A 445 29.18 -9.52 15.41
C HIS A 445 28.79 -8.60 16.56
N PHE A 446 27.51 -8.57 16.95
CA PHE A 446 27.05 -7.78 18.09
C PHE A 446 27.71 -8.22 19.40
N ILE A 447 27.87 -9.52 19.63
CA ILE A 447 28.51 -10.06 20.83
C ILE A 447 30.00 -9.68 20.87
N ILE A 448 30.72 -9.82 19.76
CA ILE A 448 32.17 -9.56 19.71
C ILE A 448 32.51 -8.07 19.65
N HIS A 449 31.89 -7.33 18.72
CA HIS A 449 32.31 -5.95 18.44
C HIS A 449 31.56 -4.91 19.25
N ASN A 450 30.32 -5.17 19.69
CA ASN A 450 29.59 -4.22 20.52
C ASN A 450 29.67 -4.61 21.99
N VAL A 451 29.18 -5.78 22.35
CA VAL A 451 29.09 -6.23 23.75
C VAL A 451 30.47 -6.39 24.39
N HIS A 452 31.37 -7.16 23.77
CA HIS A 452 32.70 -7.41 24.34
C HIS A 452 33.57 -6.15 24.30
N HIS A 453 33.61 -5.41 23.20
CA HIS A 453 34.35 -4.14 23.14
C HIS A 453 33.83 -3.10 24.13
N ASP A 454 32.51 -2.95 24.26
CA ASP A 454 31.90 -2.01 25.22
C ASP A 454 32.22 -2.39 26.68
N PHE A 455 32.30 -3.69 26.99
CA PHE A 455 32.77 -4.18 28.29
C PHE A 455 34.26 -3.89 28.52
N PHE A 456 35.12 -4.20 27.56
CA PHE A 456 36.57 -3.98 27.66
C PHE A 456 36.95 -2.49 27.67
N SER A 457 36.34 -1.66 26.83
CA SER A 457 36.51 -0.20 26.86
C SER A 457 36.12 0.33 28.25
N HIS A 458 35.02 -0.17 28.82
CA HIS A 458 34.63 0.19 30.18
C HIS A 458 35.63 -0.25 31.25
N ILE A 459 36.46 -1.25 31.04
CA ILE A 459 37.54 -1.60 31.99
C ILE A 459 38.73 -0.65 31.83
N HIS A 460 38.98 -0.13 30.62
CA HIS A 460 40.22 0.58 30.30
C HIS A 460 40.11 2.10 30.08
N ASP A 461 38.91 2.72 29.96
CA ASP A 461 38.78 4.15 29.58
C ASP A 461 39.52 5.14 30.51
N THR A 462 39.79 4.75 31.76
CA THR A 462 40.44 5.59 32.79
C THR A 462 41.95 5.44 32.86
N HIS A 463 42.49 4.44 32.17
CA HIS A 463 43.88 4.00 32.27
C HIS A 463 44.67 4.14 30.96
N ILE A 464 43.97 4.29 29.83
CA ILE A 464 44.60 4.51 28.53
C ILE A 464 44.58 6.02 28.23
N SER A 465 45.77 6.64 28.16
CA SER A 465 45.94 7.92 27.47
C SER A 465 45.40 7.77 26.06
N LYS A 466 44.54 8.69 25.60
CA LYS A 466 44.12 8.79 24.20
C LYS A 466 45.35 8.90 23.29
N GLN A 467 45.92 7.77 22.90
CA GLN A 467 46.55 7.61 21.60
C GLN A 467 45.41 7.43 20.60
N ASP A 468 44.71 8.53 20.33
CA ASP A 468 43.96 8.64 19.09
C ASP A 468 44.99 8.91 17.99
N GLY A 469 45.13 7.93 17.11
CA GLY A 469 45.74 8.11 15.81
C GLY A 469 47.13 7.53 15.67
N LEU A 470 47.24 6.20 15.66
CA LEU A 470 48.22 5.42 14.86
C LEU A 470 48.16 3.98 15.35
N GLU A 471 47.12 3.23 14.96
CA GLU A 471 47.10 1.76 14.77
C GLU A 471 45.66 1.27 14.54
N LEU A 472 44.96 1.94 13.62
CA LEU A 472 43.88 1.32 12.84
C LEU A 472 44.22 1.44 11.34
N LYS A 473 45.51 1.28 11.04
CA LYS A 473 46.00 0.78 9.75
C LYS A 473 46.48 -0.66 9.94
N GLU A 474 45.76 -1.46 10.71
CA GLU A 474 45.91 -2.90 10.59
C GLU A 474 45.23 -3.35 9.29
N LYS A 475 46.04 -3.34 8.25
CA LYS A 475 46.00 -4.30 7.15
C LYS A 475 44.59 -4.49 6.57
N HIS A 476 44.17 -3.54 5.75
CA HIS A 476 43.61 -3.93 4.46
C HIS A 476 44.69 -4.71 3.71
N LYS A 477 44.88 -5.99 4.09
CA LYS A 477 45.43 -6.95 3.15
C LYS A 477 44.49 -6.88 1.96
N HIS A 478 45.00 -6.37 0.85
CA HIS A 478 44.53 -6.69 -0.49
C HIS A 478 44.59 -8.21 -0.64
N TYR A 479 43.68 -8.93 0.00
CA TYR A 479 43.21 -10.18 -0.51
C TYR A 479 42.24 -9.80 -1.60
N THR A 480 42.65 -10.01 -2.84
CA THR A 480 41.75 -10.22 -3.97
C THR A 480 40.84 -11.38 -3.60
N LYS A 481 39.77 -11.08 -2.85
CA LYS A 481 38.70 -12.03 -2.62
C LYS A 481 38.01 -12.15 -3.97
N VAL A 482 38.27 -13.26 -4.64
CA VAL A 482 37.46 -13.70 -5.76
C VAL A 482 36.00 -13.59 -5.32
N ARG A 483 35.21 -12.97 -6.18
CA ARG A 483 33.80 -12.68 -5.93
C ARG A 483 33.04 -13.98 -5.68
N ASN A 484 32.60 -14.21 -4.44
CA ASN A 484 31.85 -15.42 -4.08
C ASN A 484 30.32 -15.28 -4.29
N SER A 485 29.77 -14.05 -4.29
CA SER A 485 28.36 -13.78 -4.68
C SER A 485 28.06 -12.29 -4.92
N LEU A 486 27.15 -12.00 -5.85
CA LEU A 486 26.57 -10.70 -6.21
C LEU A 486 25.68 -10.14 -5.09
N ILE A 487 24.94 -11.00 -4.37
CA ILE A 487 24.16 -10.60 -3.19
C ILE A 487 25.05 -10.05 -2.08
N LEU A 488 26.16 -10.72 -1.77
CA LEU A 488 27.06 -10.24 -0.72
C LEU A 488 27.71 -8.91 -1.13
N ALA A 489 27.93 -8.68 -2.43
CA ALA A 489 28.45 -7.42 -2.94
C ALA A 489 27.43 -6.27 -2.78
N LEU A 490 26.17 -6.50 -3.11
CA LEU A 490 25.06 -5.55 -2.91
C LEU A 490 24.74 -5.30 -1.43
N GLU A 491 25.05 -6.25 -0.53
CA GLU A 491 24.65 -6.18 0.89
C GLU A 491 25.77 -5.91 1.91
N ASN A 492 27.05 -6.14 1.59
CA ASN A 492 28.16 -6.03 2.56
C ASN A 492 29.31 -5.11 2.11
N LYS A 493 29.01 -3.89 1.64
CA LYS A 493 30.06 -2.93 1.18
C LYS A 493 31.05 -3.61 0.21
N GLY A 494 30.52 -4.40 -0.73
CA GLY A 494 31.35 -5.14 -1.67
C GLY A 494 32.11 -4.21 -2.60
N LEU A 495 33.26 -4.69 -3.08
CA LEU A 495 33.97 -4.07 -4.18
C LEU A 495 33.26 -4.42 -5.49
N LEU A 496 33.04 -3.42 -6.34
CA LEU A 496 32.58 -3.58 -7.71
C LEU A 496 33.71 -4.18 -8.57
N ALA A 497 33.41 -4.63 -9.78
CA ALA A 497 34.41 -5.25 -10.67
C ALA A 497 35.56 -4.29 -11.03
N ASN A 498 35.31 -2.98 -10.98
CA ASN A 498 36.31 -1.91 -11.19
C ASN A 498 37.18 -1.62 -9.95
N GLY A 499 36.97 -2.31 -8.83
CA GLY A 499 37.72 -2.11 -7.58
C GLY A 499 37.22 -0.96 -6.69
N GLN A 500 36.21 -0.19 -7.10
CA GLN A 500 35.56 0.79 -6.24
C GLN A 500 34.64 0.11 -5.22
N THR A 501 34.49 0.69 -4.03
CA THR A 501 33.42 0.25 -3.12
C THR A 501 32.06 0.75 -3.60
N LEU A 502 31.00 0.01 -3.30
CA LEU A 502 29.63 0.44 -3.62
C LEU A 502 29.29 1.84 -3.06
N GLU A 503 29.82 2.20 -1.89
CA GLU A 503 29.62 3.52 -1.28
C GLU A 503 30.33 4.63 -2.06
N GLU A 504 31.55 4.40 -2.53
CA GLU A 504 32.29 5.33 -3.39
C GLU A 504 31.56 5.54 -4.71
N PHE A 505 31.11 4.46 -5.35
CA PHE A 505 30.32 4.53 -6.58
C PHE A 505 29.04 5.36 -6.36
N ILE A 506 28.25 5.06 -5.32
CA ILE A 506 27.03 5.81 -5.01
C ILE A 506 27.32 7.30 -4.78
N LYS A 507 28.36 7.63 -4.01
CA LYS A 507 28.73 9.04 -3.72
C LYS A 507 29.16 9.79 -4.98
N GLU A 508 30.01 9.18 -5.81
CA GLU A 508 30.44 9.73 -7.09
C GLU A 508 29.22 10.04 -7.97
N GLN A 509 28.31 9.07 -8.08
CA GLN A 509 27.12 9.23 -8.91
C GLN A 509 26.13 10.29 -8.40
N ILE A 510 25.89 10.38 -7.09
CA ILE A 510 25.00 11.40 -6.53
C ILE A 510 25.58 12.79 -6.76
N SER A 511 26.88 12.97 -6.53
CA SER A 511 27.57 14.25 -6.70
C SER A 511 27.50 14.76 -8.14
N ASN A 512 27.54 13.86 -9.12
CA ASN A 512 27.51 14.20 -10.54
C ASN A 512 26.10 14.33 -11.13
N SER A 513 25.05 13.92 -10.41
CA SER A 513 23.67 13.87 -10.94
C SER A 513 22.88 15.17 -10.66
N PRO A 514 22.01 15.63 -11.60
CA PRO A 514 21.13 16.78 -11.38
C PRO A 514 19.87 16.46 -10.55
N TYR A 515 19.71 15.19 -10.15
CA TYR A 515 18.52 14.68 -9.48
C TYR A 515 18.56 14.91 -7.96
N ILE A 516 17.39 15.22 -7.39
CA ILE A 516 17.16 15.31 -5.94
C ILE A 516 15.95 14.45 -5.61
N ILE A 517 16.11 13.51 -4.69
CA ILE A 517 15.01 12.64 -4.27
C ILE A 517 14.07 13.44 -3.37
N ALA A 518 12.79 13.54 -3.77
CA ALA A 518 11.78 14.24 -2.99
C ALA A 518 11.42 13.41 -1.75
N ARG A 519 12.03 13.71 -0.61
CA ARG A 519 11.81 13.02 0.68
C ARG A 519 12.04 13.99 1.85
N PRO A 520 11.57 13.66 3.08
CA PRO A 520 11.84 14.51 4.23
C PRO A 520 13.31 14.35 4.66
N ASN A 521 13.88 15.40 5.27
CA ASN A 521 15.27 15.39 5.72
C ASN A 521 15.44 14.63 7.03
N HIS A 522 14.47 14.79 7.91
CA HIS A 522 14.50 14.21 9.22
C HIS A 522 13.48 13.07 9.26
N PRO A 523 13.90 11.81 9.46
CA PRO A 523 12.97 10.71 9.61
C PRO A 523 12.17 10.87 10.93
N PRO A 524 11.04 10.16 11.09
CA PRO A 524 10.36 10.12 12.38
C PRO A 524 11.31 9.63 13.48
N SER A 525 11.12 10.13 14.71
CA SER A 525 11.89 9.67 15.87
C SER A 525 11.82 8.15 15.99
N PRO A 526 12.93 7.44 16.29
CA PRO A 526 12.88 6.03 16.65
C PRO A 526 12.00 5.84 17.91
N PRO A 527 11.53 4.61 18.18
CA PRO A 527 10.74 4.34 19.37
C PRO A 527 11.49 4.79 20.62
N ALA A 528 10.79 5.47 21.54
CA ALA A 528 11.41 6.05 22.72
C ALA A 528 12.08 5.01 23.62
N TYR A 529 11.48 3.81 23.70
CA TYR A 529 11.95 2.73 24.56
C TYR A 529 12.00 1.40 23.82
N ASP A 530 13.13 0.70 23.99
CA ASP A 530 13.32 -0.65 23.45
C ASP A 530 12.99 -1.77 24.45
N ASN A 531 12.58 -1.42 25.66
CA ASN A 531 12.28 -2.42 26.69
C ASN A 531 11.02 -3.23 26.35
N PRO A 532 10.93 -4.49 26.81
CA PRO A 532 9.81 -5.37 26.50
C PRO A 532 8.47 -4.85 27.03
N PHE A 533 8.44 -4.15 28.17
CA PHE A 533 7.19 -3.66 28.79
C PHE A 533 6.50 -2.59 27.94
N HIS A 534 7.22 -1.58 27.46
CA HIS A 534 6.66 -0.53 26.59
C HIS A 534 6.29 -1.10 25.22
N ARG A 535 7.05 -2.09 24.73
CA ARG A 535 6.72 -2.81 23.49
C ARG A 535 5.44 -3.64 23.64
N ILE A 536 5.27 -4.39 24.73
CA ILE A 536 4.04 -5.13 25.03
C ILE A 536 2.85 -4.18 25.13
N LEU A 537 3.01 -3.04 25.80
CA LEU A 537 1.98 -2.01 25.86
C LEU A 537 1.63 -1.47 24.45
N GLY A 538 2.63 -1.26 23.59
CA GLY A 538 2.41 -0.91 22.19
C GLY A 538 1.63 -1.98 21.40
N ILE A 539 1.92 -3.27 21.63
CA ILE A 539 1.18 -4.39 21.01
C ILE A 539 -0.27 -4.42 21.51
N ILE A 540 -0.50 -4.28 22.81
CA ILE A 540 -1.84 -4.24 23.42
C ILE A 540 -2.62 -3.06 22.83
N ARG A 541 -2.02 -1.87 22.76
CA ARG A 541 -2.64 -0.71 22.12
C ARG A 541 -2.95 -0.93 20.65
N HIS A 542 -2.05 -1.55 19.91
CA HIS A 542 -2.29 -1.84 18.50
C HIS A 542 -3.45 -2.83 18.33
N ILE A 543 -3.58 -3.84 19.18
CA ILE A 543 -4.74 -4.74 19.21
C ILE A 543 -6.02 -3.98 19.59
N ALA A 544 -5.99 -3.22 20.68
CA ALA A 544 -7.13 -2.43 21.14
C ALA A 544 -7.58 -1.40 20.08
N SER A 545 -6.63 -0.78 19.38
CA SER A 545 -6.91 0.22 18.34
C SER A 545 -7.73 -0.36 17.20
N PHE A 546 -7.59 -1.65 16.87
CA PHE A 546 -8.45 -2.28 15.86
C PHE A 546 -9.93 -2.27 16.30
N PHE A 547 -10.21 -2.61 17.56
CA PHE A 547 -11.58 -2.60 18.09
C PHE A 547 -12.17 -1.20 18.15
N ILE A 548 -11.34 -0.25 18.60
CA ILE A 548 -11.72 1.15 18.75
C ILE A 548 -11.97 1.78 17.39
N ASP A 549 -11.05 1.61 16.43
CA ASP A 549 -11.15 2.20 15.10
C ASP A 549 -12.43 1.77 14.39
N VAL A 550 -12.71 0.47 14.39
CA VAL A 550 -13.89 -0.08 13.73
C VAL A 550 -15.17 0.48 14.38
N SER A 551 -15.15 0.67 15.71
CA SER A 551 -16.30 1.16 16.47
C SER A 551 -16.48 2.68 16.36
N GLU A 552 -15.41 3.47 16.30
CA GLU A 552 -15.45 4.93 16.19
C GLU A 552 -15.76 5.42 14.76
N GLN A 553 -15.34 4.67 13.74
CA GLN A 553 -15.67 5.00 12.34
C GLN A 553 -17.18 4.96 12.09
N ASN A 554 -17.90 4.05 12.76
CA ASN A 554 -19.35 3.98 12.69
C ASN A 554 -19.92 3.86 14.11
N PRO A 555 -20.09 4.97 14.85
CA PRO A 555 -20.48 4.93 16.27
C PRO A 555 -21.78 4.17 16.54
N LEU A 556 -22.73 4.17 15.60
CA LEU A 556 -23.97 3.39 15.74
C LEU A 556 -23.69 1.87 15.75
N ILE A 557 -22.89 1.39 14.79
CA ILE A 557 -22.50 -0.03 14.71
C ILE A 557 -21.57 -0.37 15.86
N GLY A 558 -20.64 0.53 16.22
CA GLY A 558 -19.75 0.38 17.37
C GLY A 558 -20.51 0.20 18.67
N THR A 559 -21.52 1.03 18.94
CA THR A 559 -22.38 0.90 20.13
C THR A 559 -23.15 -0.42 20.11
N LEU A 560 -23.70 -0.81 18.96
CA LEU A 560 -24.40 -2.10 18.85
C LEU A 560 -23.45 -3.27 19.07
N ALA A 561 -22.22 -3.20 18.55
CA ALA A 561 -21.20 -4.22 18.71
C ALA A 561 -20.72 -4.30 20.17
N MET A 562 -20.65 -3.18 20.88
CA MET A 562 -20.34 -3.14 22.32
C MET A 562 -21.46 -3.75 23.17
N VAL A 563 -22.73 -3.46 22.84
CA VAL A 563 -23.88 -4.11 23.49
C VAL A 563 -23.87 -5.61 23.21
N ALA A 564 -23.57 -6.01 21.97
CA ALA A 564 -23.47 -7.42 21.58
C ALA A 564 -22.30 -8.14 22.27
N TYR A 565 -21.15 -7.46 22.42
CA TYR A 565 -20.00 -7.94 23.19
C TYR A 565 -20.36 -8.16 24.67
N ALA A 566 -21.00 -7.16 25.29
CA ALA A 566 -21.45 -7.24 26.68
C ALA A 566 -22.53 -8.33 26.87
N TYR A 567 -23.43 -8.49 25.90
CA TYR A 567 -24.43 -9.55 25.90
C TYR A 567 -23.78 -10.94 25.81
N GLY A 568 -22.84 -11.16 24.89
CA GLY A 568 -22.15 -12.45 24.74
C GLY A 568 -21.38 -12.85 25.99
N GLY A 569 -20.69 -11.90 26.62
CA GLY A 569 -19.91 -12.14 27.84
C GLY A 569 -20.82 -12.33 29.05
N GLY A 570 -21.88 -11.51 29.15
CA GLY A 570 -22.89 -11.61 30.21
C GLY A 570 -23.69 -12.91 30.13
N ALA A 571 -23.95 -13.44 28.93
CA ALA A 571 -24.64 -14.71 28.74
C ALA A 571 -23.85 -15.89 29.31
N VAL A 572 -22.51 -15.82 29.34
CA VAL A 572 -21.65 -16.88 29.87
C VAL A 572 -21.27 -16.62 31.34
N LEU A 573 -20.81 -15.40 31.68
CA LEU A 573 -20.29 -15.09 33.01
C LEU A 573 -21.38 -14.82 34.06
N ALA A 574 -22.52 -14.26 33.66
CA ALA A 574 -23.56 -13.82 34.59
C ALA A 574 -24.98 -13.90 33.98
N PRO A 575 -25.44 -15.10 33.56
CA PRO A 575 -26.69 -15.26 32.81
C PRO A 575 -27.93 -14.78 33.57
N GLU A 576 -28.01 -15.00 34.88
CA GLU A 576 -29.16 -14.57 35.69
C GLU A 576 -29.25 -13.05 35.84
N PHE A 577 -28.12 -12.35 35.93
CA PHE A 577 -28.08 -10.90 35.95
C PHE A 577 -28.51 -10.31 34.60
N LEU A 578 -28.00 -10.86 33.49
CA LEU A 578 -28.40 -10.47 32.15
C LEU A 578 -29.90 -10.72 31.91
N LYS A 579 -30.42 -11.88 32.33
CA LYS A 579 -31.85 -12.23 32.26
C LYS A 579 -32.72 -11.25 33.06
N SER A 580 -32.28 -10.82 34.24
CA SER A 580 -32.97 -9.80 35.03
C SER A 580 -33.05 -8.46 34.30
N ILE A 581 -31.94 -8.00 33.69
CA ILE A 581 -31.90 -6.77 32.90
C ILE A 581 -32.82 -6.87 31.68
N LEU A 582 -32.74 -7.96 30.91
CA LEU A 582 -33.53 -8.14 29.69
C LEU A 582 -35.02 -8.26 29.98
N THR A 583 -35.41 -8.90 31.08
CA THR A 583 -36.81 -8.96 31.54
C THR A 583 -37.33 -7.55 31.87
N LYS A 584 -36.53 -6.73 32.57
CA LYS A 584 -36.88 -5.32 32.86
C LYS A 584 -37.03 -4.47 31.59
N LEU A 585 -36.23 -4.76 30.56
CA LEU A 585 -36.30 -4.11 29.25
C LEU A 585 -37.34 -4.73 28.30
N GLN A 586 -38.10 -5.73 28.74
CA GLN A 586 -39.09 -6.47 27.95
C GLN A 586 -38.52 -7.18 26.70
N LEU A 587 -37.21 -7.44 26.65
CA LEU A 587 -36.51 -8.06 25.52
C LEU A 587 -36.51 -9.60 25.59
N HIS A 588 -37.70 -10.19 25.66
CA HIS A 588 -37.89 -11.63 25.87
C HIS A 588 -37.22 -12.50 24.79
N GLY A 589 -37.11 -12.02 23.54
CA GLY A 589 -36.42 -12.72 22.47
C GLY A 589 -34.90 -12.81 22.63
N LEU A 590 -34.27 -11.92 23.40
CA LEU A 590 -32.85 -12.04 23.75
C LEU A 590 -32.65 -13.02 24.91
N ILE A 591 -33.66 -13.22 25.76
CA ILE A 591 -33.57 -14.20 26.87
C ILE A 591 -33.49 -15.63 26.31
N SER A 592 -34.28 -15.95 25.28
CA SER A 592 -34.20 -17.25 24.59
C SER A 592 -32.89 -17.45 23.83
N GLY A 593 -32.13 -16.37 23.57
CA GLY A 593 -30.82 -16.42 22.94
C GLY A 593 -29.67 -16.78 23.87
N ILE A 594 -29.84 -16.75 25.20
CA ILE A 594 -28.76 -17.00 26.18
C ILE A 594 -28.26 -18.44 26.07
N GLU A 595 -29.16 -19.44 26.07
CA GLU A 595 -28.77 -20.85 26.00
C GLU A 595 -28.07 -21.21 24.66
N PRO A 596 -28.56 -20.79 23.47
CA PRO A 596 -27.82 -20.93 22.23
C PRO A 596 -26.44 -20.25 22.26
N THR A 597 -26.32 -19.08 22.89
CA THR A 597 -25.04 -18.36 23.04
C THR A 597 -24.05 -19.20 23.84
N GLN A 598 -24.48 -19.77 24.97
CA GLN A 598 -23.64 -20.63 25.80
C GLN A 598 -23.22 -21.90 25.06
N LYS A 599 -24.14 -22.54 24.32
CA LYS A 599 -23.81 -23.72 23.50
C LYS A 599 -22.82 -23.40 22.39
N LEU A 600 -22.97 -22.26 21.72
CA LEU A 600 -22.01 -21.78 20.72
C LEU A 600 -20.64 -21.49 21.35
N ALA A 601 -20.62 -20.83 22.52
CA ALA A 601 -19.41 -20.55 23.27
C ALA A 601 -18.67 -21.84 23.65
N HIS A 602 -19.41 -22.83 24.17
CA HIS A 602 -18.88 -24.13 24.57
C HIS A 602 -18.37 -24.97 23.38
N TRP A 603 -18.96 -24.79 22.19
CA TRP A 603 -18.46 -25.39 20.96
C TRP A 603 -17.12 -24.77 20.53
N MET A 604 -16.90 -23.48 20.82
CA MET A 604 -15.67 -22.77 20.44
C MET A 604 -14.55 -22.91 21.48
N SER A 605 -14.86 -23.12 22.76
CA SER A 605 -13.89 -23.24 23.85
C SER A 605 -14.49 -23.96 25.06
N HIS A 606 -13.66 -24.46 25.98
CA HIS A 606 -14.12 -25.22 27.16
C HIS A 606 -13.85 -24.53 28.52
N GLY A 607 -13.28 -23.34 28.55
CA GLY A 607 -13.06 -22.56 29.78
C GLY A 607 -14.03 -21.39 29.90
N THR A 608 -14.68 -21.17 31.05
CA THR A 608 -15.76 -20.16 31.21
C THR A 608 -15.37 -18.74 30.79
N VAL A 609 -14.15 -18.30 31.11
CA VAL A 609 -13.63 -16.98 30.69
C VAL A 609 -13.36 -16.95 29.19
N SER A 610 -12.81 -18.04 28.65
CA SER A 610 -12.53 -18.17 27.22
C SER A 610 -13.80 -18.31 26.37
N GLU A 611 -14.81 -19.05 26.86
CA GLU A 611 -16.16 -19.14 26.32
C GLU A 611 -16.80 -17.75 26.27
N ALA A 612 -16.72 -16.99 27.37
CA ALA A 612 -17.24 -15.63 27.42
C ALA A 612 -16.56 -14.71 26.41
N ILE A 613 -15.22 -14.73 26.35
CA ILE A 613 -14.44 -13.94 25.38
C ILE A 613 -14.79 -14.37 23.95
N SER A 614 -14.91 -15.67 23.67
CA SER A 614 -15.21 -16.20 22.35
C SER A 614 -16.62 -15.81 21.88
N ALA A 615 -17.62 -15.91 22.76
CA ALA A 615 -18.98 -15.46 22.48
C ALA A 615 -19.06 -13.95 22.26
N SER A 616 -18.46 -13.16 23.17
CA SER A 616 -18.35 -11.71 23.05
C SER A 616 -17.68 -11.29 21.74
N MET A 617 -16.56 -11.92 21.40
CA MET A 617 -15.80 -11.64 20.18
C MET A 617 -16.61 -12.00 18.93
N THR A 618 -17.27 -13.16 18.93
CA THR A 618 -18.07 -13.63 17.80
C THR A 618 -19.25 -12.69 17.54
N TYR A 619 -19.93 -12.23 18.58
CA TYR A 619 -21.03 -11.26 18.42
C TYR A 619 -20.56 -9.86 18.04
N TRP A 620 -19.43 -9.42 18.57
CA TRP A 620 -18.82 -8.17 18.13
C TRP A 620 -18.43 -8.25 16.64
N GLN A 621 -17.70 -9.30 16.24
CA GLN A 621 -17.28 -9.52 14.85
C GLN A 621 -18.49 -9.67 13.92
N GLY A 622 -19.50 -10.44 14.32
CA GLY A 622 -20.73 -10.61 13.55
C GLY A 622 -21.45 -9.29 13.32
N THR A 623 -21.58 -8.46 14.37
CA THR A 623 -22.18 -7.13 14.27
C THR A 623 -21.38 -6.21 13.34
N GLN A 624 -20.05 -6.22 13.46
CA GLN A 624 -19.18 -5.37 12.65
C GLN A 624 -19.13 -5.83 11.18
N ALA A 625 -19.06 -7.13 10.95
CA ALA A 625 -19.10 -7.72 9.62
C ALA A 625 -20.44 -7.43 8.94
N VAL A 626 -21.56 -7.57 9.65
CA VAL A 626 -22.90 -7.21 9.14
C VAL A 626 -23.02 -5.70 8.88
N GLY A 627 -22.45 -4.86 9.75
CA GLY A 627 -22.49 -3.40 9.62
C GLY A 627 -21.66 -2.84 8.47
N ASN A 628 -20.64 -3.56 8.00
CA ASN A 628 -19.77 -3.17 6.88
C ASN A 628 -19.53 -4.35 5.89
N LEU A 629 -20.60 -5.07 5.55
CA LEU A 629 -20.52 -6.26 4.67
C LEU A 629 -19.83 -5.94 3.35
N ASP A 630 -20.10 -4.77 2.78
CA ASP A 630 -19.51 -4.30 1.53
C ASP A 630 -17.99 -4.26 1.60
N LYS A 631 -17.44 -3.55 2.58
CA LYS A 631 -15.99 -3.42 2.77
C LYS A 631 -15.36 -4.77 3.11
N PHE A 632 -15.99 -5.54 3.99
CA PHE A 632 -15.48 -6.85 4.41
C PHE A 632 -15.36 -7.82 3.22
N PHE A 633 -16.40 -7.98 2.41
CA PHE A 633 -16.36 -8.88 1.25
C PHE A 633 -15.41 -8.39 0.17
N VAL A 634 -15.41 -7.08 -0.13
CA VAL A 634 -14.51 -6.51 -1.14
C VAL A 634 -13.05 -6.73 -0.75
N ASP A 635 -12.67 -6.40 0.49
CA ASP A 635 -11.30 -6.53 0.95
C ASP A 635 -10.90 -8.02 1.05
N ALA A 636 -11.76 -8.90 1.57
CA ALA A 636 -11.49 -10.34 1.65
C ALA A 636 -11.29 -10.98 0.26
N CYS A 637 -12.19 -10.69 -0.70
CA CYS A 637 -12.08 -11.19 -2.07
C CYS A 637 -10.84 -10.63 -2.79
N ASN A 638 -10.50 -9.35 -2.57
CA ASN A 638 -9.29 -8.76 -3.16
C ASN A 638 -8.03 -9.42 -2.60
N ILE A 639 -7.92 -9.61 -1.28
CA ILE A 639 -6.75 -10.24 -0.65
C ILE A 639 -6.60 -11.68 -1.18
N LEU A 640 -7.69 -12.47 -1.23
CA LEU A 640 -7.69 -13.84 -1.76
C LEU A 640 -7.31 -13.91 -3.24
N LYS A 641 -7.77 -12.95 -4.05
CA LYS A 641 -7.48 -12.89 -5.49
C LYS A 641 -6.05 -12.45 -5.77
N GLU A 642 -5.54 -11.47 -5.04
CA GLU A 642 -4.27 -10.83 -5.35
C GLU A 642 -3.07 -11.65 -4.82
N ASP A 643 -3.18 -12.28 -3.64
CA ASP A 643 -2.05 -12.92 -2.95
C ASP A 643 -2.35 -14.28 -2.30
N PRO A 644 -2.93 -15.25 -3.03
CA PRO A 644 -3.35 -16.53 -2.44
C PRO A 644 -2.20 -17.30 -1.78
N ALA A 645 -0.97 -17.19 -2.32
CA ALA A 645 0.21 -17.84 -1.76
C ALA A 645 0.64 -17.25 -0.40
N GLU A 646 0.63 -15.93 -0.28
CA GLU A 646 1.02 -15.23 0.96
C GLU A 646 0.05 -15.55 2.08
N ILE A 647 -1.26 -15.50 1.79
CA ILE A 647 -2.30 -15.89 2.76
C ILE A 647 -2.12 -17.35 3.17
N ALA A 648 -1.87 -18.26 2.23
CA ALA A 648 -1.68 -19.67 2.54
C ALA A 648 -0.46 -19.89 3.45
N ILE A 649 0.66 -19.21 3.20
CA ILE A 649 1.85 -19.26 4.04
C ILE A 649 1.55 -18.70 5.43
N ILE A 650 0.95 -17.51 5.52
CA ILE A 650 0.62 -16.87 6.80
C ILE A 650 -0.36 -17.72 7.61
N ALA A 651 -1.40 -18.26 6.98
CA ALA A 651 -2.37 -19.14 7.64
C ALA A 651 -1.72 -20.43 8.14
N SER A 652 -0.81 -21.02 7.36
CA SER A 652 -0.04 -22.20 7.76
C SER A 652 0.87 -21.90 8.96
N LEU A 653 1.58 -20.76 8.94
CA LEU A 653 2.42 -20.30 10.04
C LEU A 653 1.59 -19.97 11.29
N ALA A 654 0.43 -19.36 11.12
CA ALA A 654 -0.50 -19.05 12.20
C ALA A 654 -1.01 -20.32 12.87
N LEU A 655 -1.48 -21.31 12.09
CA LEU A 655 -1.91 -22.60 12.62
C LEU A 655 -0.77 -23.32 13.34
N GLY A 656 0.44 -23.33 12.75
CA GLY A 656 1.62 -23.95 13.34
C GLY A 656 2.04 -23.30 14.66
N LEU A 657 2.02 -21.96 14.73
CA LEU A 657 2.32 -21.22 15.96
C LEU A 657 1.24 -21.39 17.03
N GLY A 658 -0.03 -21.30 16.65
CA GLY A 658 -1.15 -21.49 17.57
C GLY A 658 -1.08 -22.87 18.22
N TYR A 659 -0.84 -23.91 17.40
CA TYR A 659 -0.58 -25.27 17.89
C TYR A 659 0.66 -25.37 18.78
N GLY A 660 1.76 -24.70 18.41
CA GLY A 660 2.98 -24.68 19.21
C GLY A 660 2.78 -24.04 20.59
N LEU A 661 2.07 -22.91 20.65
CA LEU A 661 1.77 -22.19 21.90
C LEU A 661 0.92 -23.03 22.85
N THR A 662 -0.09 -23.74 22.34
CA THR A 662 -0.92 -24.62 23.18
C THR A 662 -0.19 -25.87 23.66
N LYS A 663 0.87 -26.30 22.96
CA LYS A 663 1.78 -27.35 23.47
C LYS A 663 2.76 -26.83 24.53
N VAL A 664 3.22 -25.59 24.41
CA VAL A 664 4.17 -24.98 25.37
C VAL A 664 3.47 -24.53 26.66
N ILE A 665 2.19 -24.13 26.59
CA ILE A 665 1.39 -23.70 27.73
C ILE A 665 0.21 -24.68 27.91
N PRO A 666 0.37 -25.77 28.68
CA PRO A 666 -0.66 -26.80 28.83
C PRO A 666 -2.00 -26.28 29.35
N SER A 667 -1.99 -25.26 30.21
CA SER A 667 -3.22 -24.60 30.69
C SER A 667 -4.01 -23.96 29.56
N LEU A 668 -3.33 -23.30 28.61
CA LEU A 668 -3.95 -22.75 27.40
C LEU A 668 -4.49 -23.85 26.49
N GLY A 669 -3.76 -24.97 26.36
CA GLY A 669 -4.23 -26.15 25.63
C GLY A 669 -5.51 -26.74 26.22
N HIS A 670 -5.62 -26.83 27.55
CA HIS A 670 -6.81 -27.30 28.24
C HIS A 670 -8.00 -26.33 28.10
N GLU A 671 -7.78 -25.01 28.10
CA GLU A 671 -8.84 -24.02 27.86
C GLU A 671 -9.37 -24.04 26.41
N MET A 672 -8.54 -24.45 25.45
CA MET A 672 -8.87 -24.42 24.03
C MET A 672 -9.52 -25.70 23.49
N GLY A 673 -9.37 -26.84 24.16
CA GLY A 673 -10.03 -28.09 23.80
C GLY A 673 -9.41 -28.89 22.66
N ASP A 674 -10.10 -29.95 22.25
CA ASP A 674 -9.53 -31.01 21.40
C ASP A 674 -9.50 -30.69 19.89
N PHE A 675 -10.32 -29.74 19.40
CA PHE A 675 -10.40 -29.38 17.97
C PHE A 675 -10.47 -27.87 17.63
N PRO A 676 -9.46 -27.05 17.93
CA PRO A 676 -9.61 -25.60 17.82
C PRO A 676 -8.80 -24.99 16.65
N TYR A 677 -8.93 -25.49 15.42
CA TYR A 677 -8.20 -24.95 14.26
C TYR A 677 -8.44 -23.44 14.06
N THR A 678 -9.67 -22.99 14.31
CA THR A 678 -10.05 -21.57 14.28
C THR A 678 -9.34 -20.78 15.38
N ASN A 679 -9.20 -21.34 16.58
CA ASN A 679 -8.54 -20.65 17.69
C ASN A 679 -7.01 -20.69 17.55
N TYR A 680 -6.44 -21.75 16.95
CA TYR A 680 -5.02 -21.79 16.58
C TYR A 680 -4.70 -20.71 15.55
N ALA A 681 -5.54 -20.57 14.52
CA ALA A 681 -5.39 -19.51 13.53
C ALA A 681 -5.56 -18.11 14.17
N ALA A 682 -6.48 -17.96 15.14
CA ALA A 682 -6.69 -16.69 15.84
C ALA A 682 -5.52 -16.31 16.77
N LEU A 683 -5.03 -17.25 17.60
CA LEU A 683 -3.87 -17.05 18.47
C LEU A 683 -2.59 -16.80 17.66
N GLY A 684 -2.39 -17.59 16.62
CA GLY A 684 -1.18 -17.53 15.81
C GLY A 684 -1.24 -16.50 14.69
N GLY A 685 -2.40 -15.89 14.39
CA GLY A 685 -2.59 -15.04 13.20
C GLY A 685 -1.59 -13.89 13.07
N LYS A 686 -1.40 -13.12 14.16
CA LYS A 686 -0.41 -12.04 14.19
C LYS A 686 1.03 -12.57 14.24
N GLY A 687 1.26 -13.68 14.94
CA GLY A 687 2.57 -14.33 14.99
C GLY A 687 3.00 -14.87 13.62
N GLY A 688 2.07 -15.47 12.87
CA GLY A 688 2.32 -16.02 11.54
C GLY A 688 2.65 -14.94 10.53
N ALA A 689 1.95 -13.80 10.58
CA ALA A 689 2.27 -12.62 9.78
C ALA A 689 3.64 -12.03 10.17
N ALA A 690 3.94 -11.93 11.47
CA ALA A 690 5.24 -11.43 11.95
C ALA A 690 6.40 -12.35 11.55
N ILE A 691 6.23 -13.67 11.62
CA ILE A 691 7.25 -14.64 11.15
C ILE A 691 7.43 -14.54 9.64
N TYR A 692 6.34 -14.46 8.88
CA TYR A 692 6.41 -14.26 7.43
C TYR A 692 7.25 -13.02 7.08
N ASP A 693 6.95 -11.90 7.72
CA ASP A 693 7.65 -10.63 7.49
C ASP A 693 9.13 -10.72 7.90
N THR A 694 9.42 -11.32 9.06
CA THR A 694 10.78 -11.58 9.57
C THR A 694 11.62 -12.44 8.60
N ILE A 695 11.02 -13.47 8.01
CA ILE A 695 11.71 -14.34 7.04
C ILE A 695 11.92 -13.58 5.72
N MET A 696 10.94 -12.79 5.29
CA MET A 696 11.03 -12.04 4.05
C MET A 696 12.01 -10.86 4.14
N HIS A 697 12.15 -10.20 5.29
CA HIS A 697 12.96 -8.98 5.45
C HIS A 697 14.03 -9.10 6.56
N PRO A 698 15.04 -9.99 6.42
CA PRO A 698 15.99 -10.28 7.49
C PRO A 698 16.94 -9.10 7.77
N GLY A 699 16.87 -8.52 8.97
CA GLY A 699 17.82 -7.47 9.40
C GLY A 699 17.41 -6.63 10.61
N ASP A 700 16.13 -6.25 10.69
CA ASP A 700 15.55 -5.40 11.75
C ASP A 700 14.43 -6.12 12.50
N ASP A 701 14.63 -7.41 12.76
CA ASP A 701 13.60 -8.29 13.27
C ASP A 701 13.37 -8.13 14.77
N TRP A 702 12.11 -8.25 15.21
CA TRP A 702 11.71 -8.15 16.62
C TRP A 702 12.51 -9.12 17.53
N PHE A 703 12.77 -10.32 17.02
CA PHE A 703 13.50 -11.37 17.72
C PHE A 703 14.97 -11.00 17.90
N LEU A 704 15.63 -10.54 16.84
CA LEU A 704 17.02 -10.06 16.89
C LEU A 704 17.17 -8.88 17.85
N GLY A 705 16.24 -7.91 17.79
CA GLY A 705 16.22 -6.78 18.72
C GLY A 705 16.08 -7.21 20.19
N THR A 706 15.24 -8.21 20.47
CA THR A 706 15.04 -8.74 21.82
C THR A 706 16.28 -9.46 22.33
N CYS A 707 16.94 -10.28 21.52
CA CYS A 707 18.20 -10.94 21.88
C CYS A 707 19.33 -9.93 22.13
N LYS A 708 19.47 -8.91 21.26
CA LYS A 708 20.45 -7.82 21.44
C LYS A 708 20.20 -7.05 22.74
N TRP A 709 18.92 -6.75 23.05
CA TRP A 709 18.53 -6.10 24.29
C TRP A 709 18.92 -6.93 25.53
N LEU A 710 18.61 -8.24 25.53
CA LEU A 710 19.00 -9.13 26.62
C LEU A 710 20.53 -9.13 26.82
N CYS A 711 21.30 -9.33 25.75
CA CYS A 711 22.76 -9.31 25.80
C CYS A 711 23.31 -7.97 26.34
N LYS A 712 22.78 -6.83 25.89
CA LYS A 712 23.19 -5.50 26.38
C LYS A 712 22.93 -5.32 27.88
N ASN A 713 21.80 -5.82 28.39
CA ASN A 713 21.50 -5.77 29.83
C ASN A 713 22.43 -6.68 30.64
N PHE A 714 22.73 -7.89 30.16
CA PHE A 714 23.71 -8.76 30.81
C PHE A 714 25.10 -8.12 30.89
N VAL A 715 25.56 -7.45 29.82
CA VAL A 715 26.83 -6.71 29.82
C VAL A 715 26.81 -5.56 30.80
N THR A 716 25.72 -4.80 30.84
CA THR A 716 25.56 -3.67 31.75
C THR A 716 25.63 -4.14 33.20
N LEU A 717 25.02 -5.29 33.52
CA LEU A 717 25.11 -5.94 34.82
C LEU A 717 26.54 -6.42 35.12
N GLY A 718 27.23 -6.98 34.12
CA GLY A 718 28.66 -7.30 34.20
C GLY A 718 29.54 -6.07 34.50
N LYS A 719 29.28 -4.92 33.87
CA LYS A 719 30.01 -3.66 34.13
C LYS A 719 29.84 -3.15 35.56
N LEU A 720 28.66 -3.38 36.15
CA LEU A 720 28.38 -2.98 37.52
C LEU A 720 29.04 -3.92 38.54
N CYS A 721 28.92 -5.23 38.33
CA CYS A 721 29.29 -6.23 39.34
C CYS A 721 30.69 -6.80 39.19
N ILE A 722 31.18 -6.93 37.95
CA ILE A 722 32.36 -7.74 37.61
C ILE A 722 33.52 -6.87 37.13
N ALA A 723 33.26 -5.78 36.39
CA ALA A 723 34.31 -4.91 35.85
C ALA A 723 35.31 -4.35 36.89
N PRO A 724 34.90 -3.93 38.11
CA PRO A 724 35.87 -3.45 39.12
C PRO A 724 36.91 -4.51 39.51
N PHE A 725 36.53 -5.79 39.53
CA PHE A 725 37.44 -6.89 39.84
C PHE A 725 38.44 -7.13 38.70
N PHE A 726 37.99 -7.04 37.44
CA PHE A 726 38.88 -7.14 36.28
C PHE A 726 39.83 -5.93 36.17
N GLU A 727 39.34 -4.71 36.44
CA GLU A 727 40.17 -3.51 36.48
C GLU A 727 41.20 -3.58 37.61
N GLY A 728 40.80 -4.12 38.77
CA GLY A 728 41.70 -4.43 39.88
C GLY A 728 42.75 -5.49 39.56
N TYR A 729 42.42 -6.49 38.74
CA TYR A 729 43.36 -7.48 38.23
C TYR A 729 44.41 -6.86 37.28
N TYR A 730 44.00 -5.96 36.39
CA TYR A 730 44.90 -5.33 35.42
C TYR A 730 45.75 -4.18 35.99
N TYR A 731 45.21 -3.37 36.91
CA TYR A 731 45.84 -2.12 37.38
C TYR A 731 46.03 -2.04 38.91
N GLY A 732 45.82 -3.14 39.63
CA GLY A 732 46.00 -3.22 41.08
C GLY A 732 44.85 -2.60 41.90
N TYR A 733 44.99 -2.63 43.24
CA TYR A 733 43.89 -2.29 44.15
C TYR A 733 43.52 -0.79 44.14
N ASN A 734 44.50 0.10 44.29
CA ASN A 734 44.25 1.54 44.41
C ASN A 734 43.93 2.20 43.07
N GLU A 735 44.71 1.90 42.03
CA GLU A 735 44.52 2.51 40.71
C GLU A 735 43.45 1.79 39.89
N GLY A 736 43.30 0.47 40.00
CA GLY A 736 42.27 -0.31 39.29
C GLY A 736 40.95 -0.45 40.05
N PHE A 737 40.93 -1.23 41.15
CA PHE A 737 39.68 -1.63 41.80
C PHE A 737 38.85 -0.45 42.34
N ILE A 738 39.47 0.49 43.06
CA ILE A 738 38.77 1.66 43.63
C ILE A 738 38.27 2.60 42.51
N ARG A 739 39.04 2.75 41.44
CA ARG A 739 38.70 3.63 40.31
C ARG A 739 37.60 3.04 39.44
N GLY A 740 37.66 1.73 39.20
CA GLY A 740 36.58 0.95 38.59
C GLY A 740 35.30 0.98 39.42
N TRP A 741 35.39 0.88 40.74
CA TRP A 741 34.22 1.03 41.62
C TRP A 741 33.57 2.42 41.51
N LYS A 742 34.37 3.50 41.45
CA LYS A 742 33.85 4.86 41.20
C LYS A 742 33.20 4.98 39.81
N LYS A 743 33.75 4.31 38.80
CA LYS A 743 33.20 4.25 37.43
C LYS A 743 31.87 3.52 37.38
N SER A 744 31.78 2.35 38.03
CA SER A 744 30.54 1.59 38.20
C SER A 744 29.51 2.40 39.00
N GLY A 745 29.93 3.20 39.99
CA GLY A 745 29.05 4.12 40.72
C GLY A 745 28.43 5.21 39.85
N LEU A 746 29.22 5.83 38.95
CA LEU A 746 28.70 6.80 37.98
C LEU A 746 27.73 6.15 36.98
N LEU A 747 28.06 4.95 36.50
CA LEU A 747 27.21 4.15 35.63
C LEU A 747 25.89 3.77 36.33
N ALA A 748 25.96 3.34 37.60
CA ALA A 748 24.79 3.01 38.43
C ALA A 748 23.88 4.23 38.63
N LYS A 749 24.45 5.43 38.84
CA LYS A 749 23.68 6.68 38.93
C LYS A 749 22.93 6.99 37.63
N ASN A 750 23.59 6.83 36.48
CA ASN A 750 22.95 7.04 35.18
C ASN A 750 21.87 6.00 34.87
N ILE A 751 22.11 4.73 35.19
CA ILE A 751 21.13 3.65 35.01
C ILE A 751 19.94 3.84 35.95
N SER A 752 20.17 4.20 37.21
CA SER A 752 19.10 4.50 38.16
C SER A 752 18.23 5.67 37.67
N LYS A 753 18.86 6.73 37.14
CA LYS A 753 18.17 7.85 36.49
C LYS A 753 17.29 7.38 35.33
N GLN A 754 17.85 6.58 34.42
CA GLN A 754 17.13 6.02 33.27
C GLN A 754 16.00 5.09 33.69
N PHE A 755 16.22 4.22 34.68
CA PHE A 755 15.23 3.30 35.22
C PHE A 755 14.05 4.05 35.84
N ILE A 756 14.30 5.06 36.69
CA ILE A 756 13.26 5.89 37.30
C ILE A 756 12.45 6.60 36.20
N ALA A 757 13.12 7.19 35.20
CA ALA A 757 12.44 7.86 34.10
C ALA A 757 11.62 6.88 33.25
N THR A 758 12.11 5.67 32.99
CA THR A 758 11.38 4.62 32.26
C THR A 758 10.18 4.11 33.05
N CYS A 759 10.30 3.90 34.36
CA CYS A 759 9.17 3.51 35.22
C CYS A 759 8.13 4.63 35.30
N GLY A 760 8.58 5.88 35.45
CA GLY A 760 7.71 7.06 35.43
C GLY A 760 6.96 7.20 34.10
N ASP A 761 7.66 7.07 32.97
CA ASP A 761 7.00 7.09 31.64
C ASP A 761 6.03 5.92 31.48
N PHE A 762 6.38 4.72 31.93
CA PHE A 762 5.49 3.57 31.84
C PHE A 762 4.16 3.81 32.58
N VAL A 763 4.23 4.37 33.78
CA VAL A 763 3.04 4.72 34.58
C VAL A 763 2.22 5.81 33.87
N LEU A 764 2.86 6.85 33.35
CA LEU A 764 2.18 7.90 32.57
C LEU A 764 1.55 7.35 31.27
N ALA A 765 2.25 6.45 30.57
CA ALA A 765 1.74 5.76 29.41
C ALA A 765 0.52 4.90 29.77
N LEU A 766 0.55 4.16 30.88
CA LEU A 766 -0.62 3.44 31.37
C LEU A 766 -1.80 4.39 31.64
N PHE A 767 -1.56 5.58 32.20
CA PHE A 767 -2.62 6.57 32.42
C PHE A 767 -3.25 7.10 31.13
N THR A 768 -2.52 7.14 30.02
CA THR A 768 -3.15 7.53 28.73
C THR A 768 -4.16 6.49 28.21
N ILE A 769 -4.09 5.22 28.66
CA ILE A 769 -5.00 4.16 28.18
C ILE A 769 -6.48 4.45 28.54
N PRO A 770 -6.80 4.79 29.80
CA PRO A 770 -8.14 5.24 30.17
C PRO A 770 -8.68 6.40 29.33
N PHE A 771 -7.82 7.38 28.99
CA PHE A 771 -8.23 8.62 28.30
C PHE A 771 -8.28 8.52 26.77
N ILE A 772 -7.58 7.58 26.18
CA ILE A 772 -7.55 7.40 24.72
C ILE A 772 -8.46 6.24 24.36
N GLU A 773 -8.18 5.04 24.86
CA GLU A 773 -8.83 3.80 24.45
C GLU A 773 -10.14 3.53 25.19
N ILE A 774 -10.15 3.60 26.52
CA ILE A 774 -11.34 3.20 27.32
C ILE A 774 -12.45 4.26 27.18
N SER A 775 -12.11 5.55 27.28
CA SER A 775 -13.11 6.61 27.09
C SER A 775 -13.70 6.61 25.69
N ALA A 776 -12.89 6.27 24.67
CA ALA A 776 -13.39 6.14 23.30
C ALA A 776 -14.45 5.04 23.21
N LEU A 777 -14.14 3.85 23.74
CA LEU A 777 -14.99 2.67 23.62
C LEU A 777 -16.26 2.73 24.48
N PHE A 778 -16.17 3.26 25.71
CA PHE A 778 -17.27 3.18 26.70
C PHE A 778 -18.04 4.49 26.91
N ILE A 779 -17.51 5.64 26.48
CA ILE A 779 -18.18 6.93 26.65
C ILE A 779 -18.51 7.51 25.28
N HIS A 780 -17.49 7.72 24.46
CA HIS A 780 -17.61 8.41 23.18
C HIS A 780 -18.45 7.66 22.16
N VAL A 781 -18.12 6.39 21.90
CA VAL A 781 -18.84 5.53 20.94
C VAL A 781 -20.31 5.38 21.36
N PRO A 782 -20.65 4.99 22.62
CA PRO A 782 -22.03 4.92 23.08
C PRO A 782 -22.79 6.24 22.96
N PHE A 783 -22.20 7.34 23.43
CA PHE A 783 -22.82 8.66 23.33
C PHE A 783 -23.14 9.02 21.88
N ARG A 784 -22.13 8.97 21.00
CA ARG A 784 -22.30 9.27 19.57
C ARG A 784 -23.25 8.29 18.87
N GLY A 785 -23.24 7.01 19.24
CA GLY A 785 -24.11 6.00 18.65
C GLY A 785 -25.59 6.24 18.99
N ILE A 786 -25.88 6.57 20.25
CA ILE A 786 -27.25 6.88 20.71
C ILE A 786 -27.72 8.20 20.09
N THR A 787 -26.90 9.24 20.10
CA THR A 787 -27.27 10.53 19.48
C THR A 787 -27.45 10.37 17.96
N ASN A 788 -26.63 9.57 17.29
CA ASN A 788 -26.79 9.29 15.86
C ASN A 788 -28.06 8.49 15.57
N LEU A 789 -28.42 7.52 16.41
CA LEU A 789 -29.67 6.79 16.27
C LEU A 789 -30.87 7.76 16.39
N LEU A 790 -30.90 8.58 17.44
CA LEU A 790 -31.97 9.56 17.67
C LEU A 790 -32.05 10.62 16.57
N THR A 791 -30.92 11.20 16.17
CA THR A 791 -30.91 12.22 15.12
C THR A 791 -31.33 11.65 13.76
N LYS A 792 -30.90 10.43 13.40
CA LYS A 792 -31.31 9.79 12.15
C LYS A 792 -32.77 9.38 12.13
N THR A 793 -33.31 8.88 13.24
CA THR A 793 -34.75 8.58 13.31
C THR A 793 -35.57 9.86 13.19
N LEU A 794 -35.21 10.92 13.91
CA LEU A 794 -35.86 12.23 13.78
C LEU A 794 -35.72 12.78 12.35
N ALA A 795 -34.56 12.66 11.72
CA ALA A 795 -34.36 13.11 10.36
C ALA A 795 -35.15 12.32 9.31
N LEU A 796 -35.30 11.00 9.52
CA LEU A 796 -36.17 10.15 8.70
C LEU A 796 -37.63 10.60 8.79
N PHE A 797 -38.11 10.89 10.00
CA PHE A 797 -39.44 11.49 10.21
C PHE A 797 -39.52 12.95 9.76
N GLY A 798 -38.41 13.61 9.49
CA GLY A 798 -38.39 14.99 8.98
C GLY A 798 -38.49 15.10 7.46
N LYS A 799 -38.18 14.00 6.74
CA LYS A 799 -38.09 13.95 5.28
C LYS A 799 -38.58 12.60 4.74
N ILE A 800 -39.88 12.36 4.84
CA ILE A 800 -40.52 11.13 4.37
C ILE A 800 -40.68 11.13 2.85
N SER A 801 -40.93 12.29 2.24
CA SER A 801 -41.08 12.43 0.78
C SER A 801 -39.83 11.98 0.02
N ASP A 802 -38.63 12.33 0.51
CA ASP A 802 -37.31 11.89 0.02
C ASP A 802 -37.21 10.36 -0.11
N ILE A 803 -37.83 9.60 0.80
CA ILE A 803 -37.84 8.12 0.77
C ILE A 803 -38.78 7.62 -0.33
N GLY A 804 -39.94 8.26 -0.47
CA GLY A 804 -40.88 8.00 -1.56
C GLY A 804 -40.26 8.26 -2.92
N GLU A 805 -39.55 9.38 -3.07
CA GLU A 805 -38.81 9.73 -4.29
C GLU A 805 -37.73 8.70 -4.63
N LEU A 806 -36.99 8.20 -3.62
CA LEU A 806 -35.97 7.18 -3.85
C LEU A 806 -36.57 5.85 -4.33
N LEU A 807 -37.72 5.44 -3.80
CA LEU A 807 -38.45 4.25 -4.26
C LEU A 807 -39.00 4.44 -5.69
N LEU A 808 -39.51 5.63 -6.01
CA LEU A 808 -39.93 5.99 -7.36
C LEU A 808 -38.75 5.99 -8.34
N PHE A 809 -37.60 6.52 -7.95
CA PHE A 809 -36.36 6.46 -8.71
C PHE A 809 -35.91 5.01 -8.94
N PHE A 810 -35.99 4.16 -7.91
CA PHE A 810 -35.69 2.73 -8.04
C PHE A 810 -36.67 2.01 -8.97
N SER A 811 -37.94 2.43 -9.02
CA SER A 811 -38.96 1.85 -9.91
C SER A 811 -38.74 2.23 -11.38
N THR A 812 -38.23 3.43 -11.65
CA THR A 812 -38.00 3.97 -13.00
C THR A 812 -36.65 3.57 -13.60
N ARG A 813 -35.88 2.70 -12.91
CA ARG A 813 -34.63 2.15 -13.43
C ARG A 813 -34.81 1.53 -14.82
N PRO A 814 -33.80 1.57 -15.71
CA PRO A 814 -33.91 0.97 -17.05
C PRO A 814 -34.24 -0.53 -16.96
N PRO A 815 -35.10 -1.09 -17.85
CA PRO A 815 -35.38 -2.53 -17.91
C PRO A 815 -34.08 -3.32 -17.92
N SER A 816 -34.03 -4.41 -17.14
CA SER A 816 -32.89 -5.31 -17.21
C SER A 816 -32.76 -5.88 -18.63
N ASP A 817 -31.54 -5.89 -19.18
CA ASP A 817 -31.26 -6.61 -20.43
C ASP A 817 -31.75 -8.05 -20.28
N ASN A 818 -32.16 -8.70 -21.37
CA ASN A 818 -32.62 -10.09 -21.31
C ASN A 818 -31.49 -11.02 -20.81
N LEU A 819 -31.48 -11.26 -19.49
CA LEU A 819 -30.43 -12.01 -18.79
C LEU A 819 -30.38 -13.47 -19.23
N ILE A 820 -31.52 -14.00 -19.70
CA ILE A 820 -31.69 -15.36 -20.18
C ILE A 820 -31.14 -15.49 -21.61
N ALA A 821 -31.41 -14.53 -22.50
CA ALA A 821 -30.89 -14.56 -23.88
C ALA A 821 -29.35 -14.56 -23.95
N ASN A 822 -28.69 -13.96 -22.95
CA ASN A 822 -27.24 -13.93 -22.83
C ASN A 822 -26.66 -15.11 -22.02
N PHE A 823 -27.45 -16.13 -21.69
CA PHE A 823 -26.94 -17.34 -21.04
C PHE A 823 -26.20 -18.20 -22.06
N LYS A 824 -24.96 -18.52 -21.73
CA LYS A 824 -24.13 -19.48 -22.47
C LYS A 824 -23.58 -20.47 -21.46
N LEU A 825 -23.58 -21.75 -21.84
CA LEU A 825 -22.86 -22.78 -21.09
C LEU A 825 -21.39 -22.40 -20.98
N SER A 826 -20.75 -22.79 -19.89
CA SER A 826 -19.34 -22.50 -19.65
C SER A 826 -18.46 -22.97 -20.82
N PRO A 827 -17.57 -22.13 -21.39
CA PRO A 827 -16.66 -22.56 -22.46
C PRO A 827 -15.59 -23.56 -21.97
N LEU A 828 -15.57 -23.90 -20.68
CA LEU A 828 -14.69 -24.89 -20.06
C LEU A 828 -15.18 -26.34 -20.22
N TYR A 829 -16.37 -26.56 -20.80
CA TYR A 829 -16.82 -27.91 -21.15
C TYR A 829 -15.87 -28.57 -22.14
N GLY A 830 -15.66 -29.87 -21.96
CA GLY A 830 -14.82 -30.68 -22.83
C GLY A 830 -13.65 -31.32 -22.09
N PHE A 831 -12.96 -32.18 -22.82
CA PHE A 831 -11.80 -32.93 -22.36
C PHE A 831 -10.53 -32.34 -22.96
N THR A 832 -9.49 -32.22 -22.14
CA THR A 832 -8.15 -31.82 -22.64
C THR A 832 -7.25 -33.04 -22.66
N TRP A 833 -6.37 -33.11 -23.66
CA TRP A 833 -5.47 -34.22 -23.85
C TRP A 833 -4.52 -34.36 -22.64
N PRO A 834 -4.48 -35.52 -21.95
CA PRO A 834 -3.76 -35.67 -20.69
C PRO A 834 -2.25 -35.83 -20.89
N PHE A 835 -1.82 -36.26 -22.08
CA PHE A 835 -0.43 -36.61 -22.38
C PHE A 835 0.36 -35.42 -22.93
N GLY A 836 1.64 -35.35 -22.56
CA GLY A 836 2.56 -34.32 -23.04
C GLY A 836 4.02 -34.69 -22.74
N HIS A 837 4.93 -33.83 -23.17
CA HIS A 837 6.35 -33.98 -22.84
C HIS A 837 6.71 -33.07 -21.65
N PHE A 838 7.00 -33.68 -20.50
CA PHE A 838 7.20 -32.99 -19.22
C PHE A 838 8.61 -33.14 -18.64
N SER A 839 9.38 -34.12 -19.09
CA SER A 839 10.76 -34.33 -18.66
C SER A 839 11.57 -34.96 -19.78
N ASN A 840 12.82 -34.53 -19.92
CA ASN A 840 13.78 -35.14 -20.85
C ASN A 840 14.20 -36.56 -20.39
N HIS A 841 13.94 -36.92 -19.13
CA HIS A 841 14.20 -38.26 -18.61
C HIS A 841 13.00 -39.18 -18.90
N PRO A 842 13.17 -40.27 -19.69
CA PRO A 842 12.05 -41.05 -20.23
C PRO A 842 11.19 -41.70 -19.15
N LEU A 843 11.82 -42.22 -18.09
CA LEU A 843 11.14 -42.85 -16.94
C LEU A 843 10.26 -41.85 -16.16
N LEU A 844 10.77 -40.63 -15.96
CA LEU A 844 10.07 -39.55 -15.25
C LEU A 844 8.92 -39.02 -16.10
N ASN A 845 9.15 -38.86 -17.41
CA ASN A 845 8.13 -38.48 -18.37
C ASN A 845 7.00 -39.52 -18.45
N PHE A 846 7.34 -40.81 -18.40
CA PHE A 846 6.37 -41.90 -18.35
C PHE A 846 5.57 -41.85 -17.04
N CYS A 847 6.21 -41.79 -15.87
CA CYS A 847 5.51 -41.69 -14.59
C CYS A 847 4.55 -40.49 -14.51
N ILE A 848 4.98 -39.31 -14.98
CA ILE A 848 4.14 -38.10 -15.01
C ILE A 848 2.95 -38.34 -15.95
N ASN A 849 3.17 -38.89 -17.15
CA ASN A 849 2.10 -39.20 -18.09
C ASN A 849 1.14 -40.29 -17.56
N SER A 850 1.62 -41.29 -16.82
CA SER A 850 0.79 -42.33 -16.20
C SER A 850 -0.09 -41.76 -15.08
N ILE A 851 0.47 -40.95 -14.18
CA ILE A 851 -0.29 -40.28 -13.11
C ILE A 851 -1.34 -39.35 -13.72
N ARG A 852 -0.98 -38.59 -14.76
CA ARG A 852 -1.91 -37.72 -15.49
C ARG A 852 -2.98 -38.51 -16.23
N GLY A 853 -2.63 -39.62 -16.86
CA GLY A 853 -3.57 -40.51 -17.55
C GLY A 853 -4.61 -41.12 -16.63
N LEU A 854 -4.27 -41.41 -15.37
CA LEU A 854 -5.20 -41.93 -14.37
C LEU A 854 -6.00 -40.82 -13.67
N GLY A 855 -5.36 -39.72 -13.29
CA GLY A 855 -5.97 -38.67 -12.48
C GLY A 855 -6.76 -37.63 -13.28
N ILE A 856 -6.24 -37.14 -14.40
CA ILE A 856 -6.85 -36.04 -15.15
C ILE A 856 -8.22 -36.42 -15.73
N PRO A 857 -8.43 -37.59 -16.33
CA PRO A 857 -9.74 -37.97 -16.84
C PRO A 857 -10.79 -38.00 -15.74
N LEU A 858 -10.51 -38.58 -14.55
CA LEU A 858 -11.43 -38.60 -13.41
C LEU A 858 -11.80 -37.18 -12.95
N VAL A 859 -10.81 -36.29 -12.81
CA VAL A 859 -11.04 -34.90 -12.44
C VAL A 859 -11.83 -34.15 -13.51
N GLN A 860 -11.56 -34.38 -14.80
CA GLN A 860 -12.32 -33.78 -15.91
C GLN A 860 -13.75 -34.33 -15.98
N LEU A 861 -13.97 -35.59 -15.61
CA LEU A 861 -15.29 -36.22 -15.51
C LEU A 861 -16.11 -35.55 -14.41
N ILE A 862 -15.54 -35.40 -13.21
CA ILE A 862 -16.16 -34.66 -12.10
C ILE A 862 -16.43 -33.21 -12.49
N LYS A 863 -15.48 -32.55 -13.16
CA LYS A 863 -15.63 -31.18 -13.67
C LYS A 863 -16.82 -31.07 -14.63
N ASN A 864 -16.89 -31.93 -15.64
CA ASN A 864 -17.88 -31.85 -16.72
C ASN A 864 -19.28 -32.36 -16.31
N LEU A 865 -19.39 -33.34 -15.40
CA LEU A 865 -20.69 -33.91 -14.98
C LEU A 865 -21.27 -33.29 -13.71
N LEU A 866 -20.44 -32.85 -12.76
CA LEU A 866 -20.92 -32.37 -11.46
C LEU A 866 -20.69 -30.88 -11.30
N VAL A 867 -19.45 -30.41 -11.43
CA VAL A 867 -19.07 -29.04 -11.06
C VAL A 867 -19.65 -28.02 -12.04
N LEU A 868 -19.39 -28.16 -13.35
CA LEU A 868 -19.85 -27.20 -14.34
C LEU A 868 -21.39 -27.18 -14.47
N PRO A 869 -22.11 -28.32 -14.51
CA PRO A 869 -23.57 -28.30 -14.56
C PRO A 869 -24.20 -27.68 -13.32
N PHE A 870 -23.63 -27.90 -12.13
CA PHE A 870 -24.10 -27.26 -10.90
C PHE A 870 -23.91 -25.74 -10.93
N LEU A 871 -22.75 -25.26 -11.39
CA LEU A 871 -22.48 -23.83 -11.54
C LEU A 871 -23.38 -23.18 -12.58
N ASP A 872 -23.59 -23.85 -13.72
CA ASP A 872 -24.48 -23.39 -14.78
C ASP A 872 -25.94 -23.37 -14.32
N PHE A 873 -26.38 -24.36 -13.54
CA PHE A 873 -27.70 -24.38 -12.93
C PHE A 873 -27.91 -23.23 -11.95
N ILE A 874 -26.92 -22.95 -11.09
CA ILE A 874 -26.98 -21.78 -10.19
C ILE A 874 -27.03 -20.49 -11.00
N SER A 875 -26.16 -20.33 -11.99
CA SER A 875 -26.12 -19.15 -12.87
C SER A 875 -27.45 -18.94 -13.60
N PHE A 876 -28.00 -20.00 -14.19
CA PHE A 876 -29.30 -19.99 -14.86
C PHE A 876 -30.43 -19.65 -13.88
N SER A 877 -30.49 -20.33 -12.73
CA SER A 877 -31.52 -20.09 -11.70
C SER A 877 -31.47 -18.66 -11.17
N THR A 878 -30.27 -18.11 -10.98
CA THR A 878 -30.09 -16.72 -10.53
C THR A 878 -30.57 -15.72 -11.59
N ARG A 879 -30.25 -15.95 -12.87
CA ARG A 879 -30.71 -15.11 -13.99
C ARG A 879 -32.23 -15.16 -14.15
N VAL A 880 -32.83 -16.34 -14.08
CA VAL A 880 -34.29 -16.52 -14.11
C VAL A 880 -34.92 -15.80 -12.92
N GLY A 881 -34.40 -16.01 -11.70
CA GLY A 881 -34.85 -15.33 -10.49
C GLY A 881 -34.80 -13.81 -10.61
N LEU A 882 -33.68 -13.25 -11.09
CA LEU A 882 -33.54 -11.80 -11.32
C LEU A 882 -34.51 -11.29 -12.39
N THR A 883 -34.73 -12.04 -13.46
CA THR A 883 -35.66 -11.67 -14.54
C THR A 883 -37.11 -11.61 -14.05
N VAL A 884 -37.50 -12.50 -13.13
CA VAL A 884 -38.83 -12.51 -12.50
C VAL A 884 -38.95 -11.44 -11.41
N LEU A 885 -37.90 -11.23 -10.61
CA LEU A 885 -37.91 -10.26 -9.51
C LEU A 885 -37.86 -8.80 -10.00
N ASP A 886 -37.27 -8.52 -11.17
CA ASP A 886 -37.16 -7.15 -11.70
C ASP A 886 -38.54 -6.48 -11.89
N PRO A 887 -39.53 -7.05 -12.60
CA PRO A 887 -40.86 -6.43 -12.73
C PRO A 887 -41.61 -6.36 -11.39
N ILE A 888 -41.53 -7.41 -10.55
CA ILE A 888 -42.21 -7.45 -9.24
C ILE A 888 -41.73 -6.31 -8.35
N SER A 889 -40.41 -6.15 -8.23
CA SER A 889 -39.82 -5.11 -7.39
C SER A 889 -40.04 -3.70 -7.94
N ARG A 890 -40.17 -3.50 -9.26
CA ARG A 890 -40.57 -2.21 -9.84
C ARG A 890 -42.00 -1.84 -9.47
N ILE A 891 -42.94 -2.76 -9.64
CA ILE A 891 -44.35 -2.54 -9.33
C ILE A 891 -44.50 -2.21 -7.85
N PHE A 892 -43.86 -2.99 -6.99
CA PHE A 892 -43.90 -2.77 -5.54
C PHE A 892 -43.27 -1.43 -5.16
N ALA A 893 -42.10 -1.10 -5.69
CA ALA A 893 -41.42 0.17 -5.42
C ALA A 893 -42.20 1.38 -5.95
N TYR A 894 -42.85 1.27 -7.12
CA TYR A 894 -43.68 2.34 -7.68
C TYR A 894 -44.92 2.59 -6.82
N ALA A 895 -45.64 1.52 -6.45
CA ALA A 895 -46.85 1.62 -5.63
C ALA A 895 -46.52 2.19 -4.25
N LEU A 896 -45.53 1.61 -3.57
CA LEU A 896 -45.11 2.07 -2.25
C LEU A 896 -44.51 3.49 -2.30
N GLY A 897 -43.68 3.78 -3.30
CA GLY A 897 -43.05 5.08 -3.49
C GLY A 897 -44.07 6.20 -3.75
N SER A 898 -45.09 5.95 -4.58
CA SER A 898 -46.14 6.94 -4.86
C SER A 898 -46.96 7.29 -3.61
N VAL A 899 -47.29 6.28 -2.80
CA VAL A 899 -48.04 6.46 -1.54
C VAL A 899 -47.19 7.22 -0.51
N ILE A 900 -45.93 6.82 -0.33
CA ILE A 900 -45.03 7.47 0.64
C ILE A 900 -44.69 8.90 0.21
N TYR A 901 -44.49 9.16 -1.09
CA TYR A 901 -44.19 10.50 -1.59
C TYR A 901 -45.34 11.47 -1.33
N THR A 902 -46.57 11.10 -1.69
CA THR A 902 -47.75 11.96 -1.54
C THR A 902 -48.10 12.23 -0.07
N LEU A 903 -48.07 11.21 0.78
CA LEU A 903 -48.25 11.38 2.23
C LEU A 903 -47.08 12.13 2.87
N GLY A 904 -45.87 11.86 2.39
CA GLY A 904 -44.64 12.49 2.84
C GLY A 904 -44.61 13.98 2.56
N GLU A 905 -45.10 14.44 1.40
CA GLU A 905 -45.13 15.87 1.06
C GLU A 905 -46.00 16.69 2.02
N VAL A 906 -47.13 16.12 2.46
CA VAL A 906 -48.00 16.75 3.47
C VAL A 906 -47.36 16.73 4.86
N TRP A 907 -46.73 15.61 5.22
CA TRP A 907 -46.07 15.45 6.51
C TRP A 907 -44.84 16.35 6.65
N ASP A 908 -43.98 16.37 5.62
CA ASP A 908 -42.70 17.09 5.61
C ASP A 908 -42.90 18.60 5.73
N ASN A 909 -43.95 19.13 5.08
CA ASN A 909 -44.33 20.54 5.15
C ASN A 909 -45.08 20.93 6.46
N SER A 910 -45.41 19.95 7.31
CA SER A 910 -46.08 20.17 8.60
C SER A 910 -45.20 19.74 9.77
N PHE A 911 -45.42 18.54 10.31
CA PHE A 911 -44.67 18.00 11.45
C PHE A 911 -43.20 17.72 11.11
N GLY A 912 -42.89 17.41 9.84
CA GLY A 912 -41.53 17.11 9.40
C GLY A 912 -40.54 18.27 9.61
N ILE A 913 -40.98 19.53 9.51
CA ILE A 913 -40.14 20.70 9.84
C ILE A 913 -39.65 20.64 11.29
N LEU A 914 -40.54 20.30 12.23
CA LEU A 914 -40.20 20.19 13.65
C LEU A 914 -39.20 19.05 13.88
N PHE A 915 -39.42 17.90 13.24
CA PHE A 915 -38.51 16.76 13.33
C PHE A 915 -37.12 17.05 12.73
N ALA A 916 -37.07 17.67 11.55
CA ALA A 916 -35.82 18.03 10.87
C ALA A 916 -35.02 19.10 11.64
N THR A 917 -35.70 20.13 12.16
CA THR A 917 -35.06 21.17 12.98
C THR A 917 -34.57 20.62 14.32
N THR A 918 -35.34 19.74 14.96
CA THR A 918 -34.95 19.05 16.19
C THR A 918 -33.74 18.15 15.95
N ALA A 919 -33.70 17.39 14.85
CA ALA A 919 -32.55 16.57 14.48
C ALA A 919 -31.28 17.40 14.31
N LYS A 920 -31.36 18.54 13.61
CA LYS A 920 -30.24 19.47 13.43
C LYS A 920 -29.81 20.12 14.75
N GLY A 921 -30.76 20.53 15.59
CA GLY A 921 -30.51 21.08 16.91
C GLY A 921 -29.81 20.09 17.83
N LEU A 922 -30.33 18.86 17.92
CA LEU A 922 -29.76 17.78 18.72
C LEU A 922 -28.35 17.42 18.24
N THR A 923 -28.11 17.37 16.93
CA THR A 923 -26.78 17.16 16.35
C THR A 923 -25.81 18.26 16.80
N THR A 924 -26.22 19.52 16.73
CA THR A 924 -25.39 20.67 17.09
C THR A 924 -25.05 20.68 18.59
N ILE A 925 -26.03 20.40 19.45
CA ILE A 925 -25.83 20.32 20.91
C ILE A 925 -24.91 19.14 21.25
N SER A 926 -25.14 17.98 20.63
CA SER A 926 -24.32 16.78 20.86
C SER A 926 -22.86 17.02 20.46
N ASN A 927 -22.62 17.64 19.30
CA ASN A 927 -21.27 18.04 18.88
C ASN A 927 -20.62 19.01 19.88
N ARG A 928 -21.39 19.96 20.43
CA ARG A 928 -20.87 20.90 21.44
C ARG A 928 -20.45 20.20 22.72
N ILE A 929 -21.27 19.28 23.23
CA ILE A 929 -20.96 18.48 24.43
C ILE A 929 -19.70 17.65 24.19
N ASP A 930 -19.64 16.99 23.03
CA ASP A 930 -18.51 16.15 22.64
C ASP A 930 -17.21 16.96 22.50
N ASN A 931 -17.26 18.15 21.90
CA ASN A 931 -16.12 19.05 21.81
C ASN A 931 -15.63 19.54 23.17
N GLN A 932 -16.53 19.80 24.12
CA GLN A 932 -16.15 20.19 25.48
C GLN A 932 -15.45 19.03 26.21
N ALA A 933 -16.00 17.82 26.12
CA ALA A 933 -15.39 16.61 26.68
C ALA A 933 -14.02 16.34 26.03
N SER A 934 -13.92 16.49 24.71
CA SER A 934 -12.70 16.34 23.94
C SER A 934 -11.64 17.37 24.32
N ALA A 935 -12.01 18.64 24.50
CA ALA A 935 -11.09 19.69 24.92
C ALA A 935 -10.52 19.43 26.33
N MET A 936 -11.35 18.95 27.26
CA MET A 936 -10.91 18.56 28.60
C MET A 936 -9.94 17.36 28.54
N LYS A 937 -10.32 16.32 27.79
CA LYS A 937 -9.48 15.14 27.52
C LYS A 937 -8.13 15.55 26.93
N HIS A 938 -8.11 16.37 25.88
CA HIS A 938 -6.87 16.78 25.22
C HIS A 938 -6.00 17.68 26.10
N THR A 939 -6.60 18.49 26.98
CA THR A 939 -5.82 19.29 27.94
C THR A 939 -5.10 18.38 28.94
N LEU A 940 -5.78 17.35 29.46
CA LEU A 940 -5.15 16.35 30.35
C LEU A 940 -4.09 15.53 29.61
N LEU A 941 -4.37 15.09 28.38
CA LEU A 941 -3.40 14.34 27.56
C LEU A 941 -2.18 15.19 27.22
N SER A 942 -2.36 16.47 26.86
CA SER A 942 -1.25 17.38 26.58
C SER A 942 -0.33 17.56 27.80
N PHE A 943 -0.92 17.63 28.99
CA PHE A 943 -0.15 17.68 30.23
C PHE A 943 0.65 16.40 30.43
N ILE A 944 0.02 15.23 30.31
CA ILE A 944 0.68 13.93 30.45
C ILE A 944 1.82 13.78 29.43
N GLU A 945 1.56 14.01 28.14
CA GLU A 945 2.56 13.85 27.08
C GLU A 945 3.71 14.86 27.20
N SER A 946 3.44 16.10 27.65
CA SER A 946 4.50 17.07 27.96
C SER A 946 5.41 16.55 29.08
N GLN A 947 4.85 16.04 30.19
CA GLN A 947 5.63 15.47 31.29
C GLN A 947 6.45 14.24 30.84
N ARG A 948 5.88 13.38 29.99
CA ARG A 948 6.59 12.25 29.38
C ARG A 948 7.78 12.73 28.54
N GLY A 949 7.60 13.76 27.73
CA GLY A 949 8.67 14.40 26.95
C GLY A 949 9.80 14.95 27.83
N HIS A 950 9.46 15.67 28.90
CA HIS A 950 10.42 16.20 29.86
C HIS A 950 11.20 15.10 30.60
N LEU A 951 10.53 14.05 31.06
CA LEU A 951 11.15 12.90 31.72
C LEU A 951 12.11 12.18 30.78
N TYR A 952 11.71 11.98 29.52
CA TYR A 952 12.55 11.36 28.51
C TYR A 952 13.79 12.20 28.24
N TYR A 953 13.63 13.49 27.95
CA TYR A 953 14.75 14.40 27.69
C TYR A 953 15.72 14.46 28.87
N TRP A 954 15.21 14.52 30.10
CA TRP A 954 16.04 14.51 31.30
C TRP A 954 16.95 13.28 31.39
N ALA A 955 16.45 12.08 31.08
CA ALA A 955 17.20 10.84 31.24
C ALA A 955 18.00 10.39 30.00
N PHE A 956 17.52 10.67 28.79
CA PHE A 956 18.00 10.05 27.55
C PHE A 956 18.55 11.03 26.49
N ALA A 957 18.48 12.35 26.68
CA ALA A 957 18.86 13.31 25.64
C ALA A 957 20.25 13.10 25.00
N LYS A 958 21.26 12.66 25.78
CA LYS A 958 22.61 12.41 25.26
C LYS A 958 22.71 11.14 24.41
N ASP A 959 21.95 10.11 24.76
CA ASP A 959 21.91 8.85 24.03
C ASP A 959 21.04 8.98 22.78
N ASP A 960 19.95 9.76 22.89
CA ASP A 960 18.99 10.01 21.81
C ASP A 960 19.61 10.76 20.63
N LEU A 961 20.52 11.71 20.89
CA LEU A 961 21.29 12.41 19.85
C LEU A 961 22.15 11.46 18.99
N LYS A 962 22.62 10.35 19.55
CA LYS A 962 23.44 9.36 18.82
C LYS A 962 22.61 8.43 17.94
N LEU A 963 21.31 8.30 18.23
CA LEU A 963 20.38 7.42 17.52
C LEU A 963 19.74 8.11 16.30
N HIS A 964 19.63 9.44 16.32
CA HIS A 964 19.00 10.20 15.25
C HIS A 964 20.00 10.58 14.16
N ALA A 965 19.85 9.98 12.98
CA ALA A 965 20.57 10.40 11.77
C ALA A 965 19.70 11.34 10.92
N ALA A 966 20.33 12.33 10.29
CA ALA A 966 19.70 13.06 9.17
C ALA A 966 19.85 12.20 7.91
N LEU A 967 18.77 12.12 7.11
CA LEU A 967 18.79 11.34 5.88
C LEU A 967 19.61 12.10 4.82
N ASP A 968 20.67 11.47 4.32
CA ASP A 968 21.40 11.93 3.12
C ASP A 968 20.97 11.09 1.91
N ASP A 969 21.03 11.64 0.70
CA ASP A 969 20.59 10.99 -0.53
C ASP A 969 21.37 9.69 -0.75
N THR A 970 22.59 9.63 -0.22
CA THR A 970 23.41 8.41 -0.14
C THR A 970 22.67 7.27 0.55
N GLU A 971 21.85 7.53 1.57
CA GLU A 971 21.12 6.50 2.31
C GLU A 971 19.98 5.90 1.47
N TYR A 972 19.36 6.69 0.59
CA TYR A 972 18.30 6.20 -0.31
C TYR A 972 18.82 5.09 -1.24
N TYR A 973 20.03 5.28 -1.79
CA TYR A 973 20.67 4.29 -2.66
C TYR A 973 21.43 3.22 -1.87
N ALA A 974 21.99 3.53 -0.69
CA ALA A 974 22.68 2.52 0.11
C ALA A 974 21.73 1.45 0.67
N LYS A 975 20.49 1.83 1.02
CA LYS A 975 19.45 0.88 1.49
C LYS A 975 19.04 -0.10 0.40
N ASP A 976 18.93 0.37 -0.84
CA ASP A 976 18.68 -0.48 -1.99
C ASP A 976 19.44 0.05 -3.22
N PRO A 977 20.65 -0.49 -3.47
CA PRO A 977 21.51 -0.02 -4.56
C PRO A 977 20.86 -0.14 -5.93
N ARG A 978 19.85 -1.01 -6.09
CA ARG A 978 19.10 -1.21 -7.34
C ARG A 978 18.35 0.04 -7.78
N ARG A 979 18.03 0.94 -6.84
CA ARG A 979 17.32 2.21 -7.13
C ARG A 979 18.11 3.12 -8.06
N TYR A 980 19.44 2.99 -8.09
CA TYR A 980 20.27 3.77 -8.98
C TYR A 980 19.93 3.52 -10.46
N GLU A 981 19.64 2.27 -10.80
CA GLU A 981 19.29 1.89 -12.17
C GLU A 981 17.93 2.45 -12.62
N LEU A 982 17.06 2.81 -11.66
CA LEU A 982 15.76 3.38 -11.95
C LEU A 982 15.85 4.87 -12.33
N ILE A 983 17.03 5.49 -12.17
CA ILE A 983 17.32 6.87 -12.52
C ILE A 983 18.07 6.90 -13.86
N PRO A 984 17.81 7.87 -14.74
CA PRO A 984 18.57 8.01 -15.98
C PRO A 984 20.07 8.16 -15.70
N HIS A 985 20.87 7.22 -16.22
CA HIS A 985 22.32 7.17 -16.07
C HIS A 985 22.99 6.75 -17.40
N SER A 986 24.29 7.04 -17.56
CA SER A 986 25.06 6.67 -18.76
C SER A 986 25.53 5.22 -18.73
N SER A 987 25.93 4.65 -19.87
CA SER A 987 26.40 3.26 -19.98
C SER A 987 27.65 2.97 -19.14
N SER A 988 28.54 3.96 -18.96
CA SER A 988 29.72 3.86 -18.08
C SER A 988 29.38 3.92 -16.59
N HIS A 989 28.14 4.30 -16.26
CA HIS A 989 27.65 4.45 -14.89
C HIS A 989 26.55 3.43 -14.55
N CYS A 990 26.35 2.38 -15.35
CA CYS A 990 25.39 1.31 -15.04
C CYS A 990 25.93 0.37 -13.96
N LEU A 991 25.30 0.38 -12.78
CA LEU A 991 25.64 -0.47 -11.63
C LEU A 991 25.60 -1.95 -12.03
N LEU A 992 24.56 -2.37 -12.75
CA LEU A 992 24.36 -3.74 -13.20
C LEU A 992 25.48 -4.19 -14.15
N ARG A 993 25.92 -3.31 -15.06
CA ARG A 993 27.03 -3.58 -15.98
C ARG A 993 28.34 -3.73 -15.20
N THR A 994 28.67 -2.80 -14.30
CA THR A 994 29.83 -2.90 -13.40
C THR A 994 29.75 -4.09 -12.43
N LEU A 995 28.56 -4.63 -12.20
CA LEU A 995 28.35 -5.85 -11.44
C LEU A 995 28.37 -7.12 -12.30
N LEU A 996 28.22 -7.09 -13.62
CA LEU A 996 28.11 -8.32 -14.43
C LEU A 996 29.30 -8.55 -15.35
N ASP A 997 29.97 -7.49 -15.78
CA ASP A 997 31.11 -7.54 -16.71
C ASP A 997 32.43 -7.67 -15.93
N ASN A 998 33.21 -8.71 -16.24
CA ASN A 998 34.56 -8.91 -15.71
C ASN A 998 35.64 -8.40 -16.69
N ASP A 999 35.26 -7.90 -17.87
CA ASP A 999 36.18 -7.66 -18.98
C ASP A 999 36.53 -6.18 -19.14
N THR A 1000 37.75 -5.84 -18.72
CA THR A 1000 38.43 -4.57 -18.99
C THR A 1000 38.64 -4.29 -20.50
N GLU A 1001 38.41 -5.25 -21.39
CA GLU A 1001 38.67 -5.12 -22.84
C GLU A 1001 37.55 -4.43 -23.64
N SER A 1002 36.33 -4.30 -23.09
CA SER A 1002 35.20 -3.70 -23.83
C SER A 1002 35.20 -2.15 -23.83
N HIS A 1003 35.95 -1.52 -22.92
CA HIS A 1003 35.93 -0.07 -22.73
C HIS A 1003 36.74 0.73 -23.78
N GLU A 1004 37.65 0.10 -24.54
CA GLU A 1004 38.45 0.81 -25.56
C GLU A 1004 37.74 0.95 -26.92
N LEU A 1005 36.76 0.09 -27.22
CA LEU A 1005 36.05 0.11 -28.51
C LEU A 1005 34.87 1.10 -28.56
N GLU A 1006 34.30 1.48 -27.41
CA GLU A 1006 33.13 2.38 -27.35
C GLU A 1006 33.45 3.88 -27.43
N LYS A 1007 34.69 4.29 -27.12
CA LYS A 1007 35.10 5.72 -27.16
C LYS A 1007 35.20 6.33 -28.56
N LYS A 1008 34.99 5.55 -29.63
CA LYS A 1008 35.12 6.01 -31.03
C LYS A 1008 33.82 6.43 -31.72
N TYR A 1009 32.66 6.39 -31.06
CA TYR A 1009 31.40 6.91 -31.62
C TYR A 1009 30.84 8.07 -30.79
N ASN A 1010 30.74 9.24 -31.43
CA ASN A 1010 30.17 10.48 -30.92
C ASN A 1010 28.64 10.37 -30.66
N PRO A 1011 28.01 11.35 -29.98
CA PRO A 1011 27.15 11.08 -28.83
C PRO A 1011 25.65 10.95 -29.14
N ILE A 1012 24.92 10.49 -28.12
CA ILE A 1012 23.46 10.46 -27.97
C ILE A 1012 22.74 9.43 -28.87
N SER A 1013 22.89 8.15 -28.50
CA SER A 1013 21.77 7.22 -28.55
C SER A 1013 21.55 6.69 -27.13
N HIS A 1014 20.35 6.86 -26.58
CA HIS A 1014 19.96 6.35 -25.25
C HIS A 1014 19.85 4.81 -25.18
N HIS A 1015 20.64 4.09 -25.97
CA HIS A 1015 20.62 2.64 -26.04
C HIS A 1015 22.02 2.05 -26.14
N GLN A 1016 22.22 0.98 -25.39
CA GLN A 1016 23.15 -0.06 -25.75
C GLN A 1016 22.46 -1.42 -25.57
N THR A 1017 22.61 -2.30 -26.56
CA THR A 1017 22.25 -3.71 -26.43
C THR A 1017 23.21 -4.35 -25.43
N LEU A 1018 22.74 -4.62 -24.21
CA LEU A 1018 23.49 -5.29 -23.15
C LEU A 1018 23.98 -6.71 -23.52
N PHE A 1019 23.59 -7.23 -24.69
CA PHE A 1019 24.05 -8.53 -25.18
C PHE A 1019 24.31 -8.46 -26.69
N THR A 1020 25.58 -8.53 -27.10
CA THR A 1020 25.92 -8.85 -28.49
C THR A 1020 25.45 -10.29 -28.77
N VAL A 1021 24.49 -10.44 -29.68
CA VAL A 1021 24.10 -11.74 -30.24
C VAL A 1021 25.36 -12.36 -30.84
N LYS A 1022 25.89 -13.43 -30.22
CA LYS A 1022 26.89 -14.27 -30.87
C LYS A 1022 26.23 -14.88 -32.11
N SER A 1023 26.64 -14.41 -33.28
CA SER A 1023 26.37 -15.08 -34.55
C SER A 1023 27.06 -16.44 -34.55
N SER A 1024 26.33 -17.52 -34.29
CA SER A 1024 26.76 -18.83 -34.77
C SER A 1024 26.32 -18.94 -36.23
N LYS A 1025 27.26 -18.69 -37.15
CA LYS A 1025 27.17 -19.16 -38.54
C LYS A 1025 26.92 -20.67 -38.52
N SER A 1026 25.76 -21.10 -39.02
CA SER A 1026 25.67 -22.32 -39.82
C SER A 1026 24.74 -22.05 -41.01
N ASN A 1027 25.15 -22.59 -42.15
CA ASN A 1027 24.84 -22.14 -43.51
C ASN A 1027 23.39 -22.42 -43.99
N PRO A 1028 22.98 -21.81 -45.12
CA PRO A 1028 21.59 -21.50 -45.45
C PRO A 1028 20.90 -22.59 -46.29
N LYS A 1029 19.56 -22.65 -46.21
CA LYS A 1029 18.61 -22.79 -47.33
C LYS A 1029 17.19 -22.99 -46.79
N SER A 1030 16.38 -21.93 -46.77
CA SER A 1030 14.97 -22.03 -47.15
C SER A 1030 14.52 -20.69 -47.73
N PRO A 1031 13.69 -20.68 -48.78
CA PRO A 1031 13.36 -19.47 -49.52
C PRO A 1031 12.42 -18.59 -48.71
N PHE A 1032 12.68 -17.28 -48.77
CA PHE A 1032 11.75 -16.23 -48.36
C PHE A 1032 10.40 -16.42 -49.09
N GLN A 1033 9.39 -16.91 -48.39
CA GLN A 1033 8.00 -16.65 -48.74
C GLN A 1033 7.55 -15.40 -47.97
N LYS A 1034 7.06 -14.40 -48.71
CA LYS A 1034 6.25 -13.31 -48.15
C LYS A 1034 5.01 -13.93 -47.54
N GLU A 1035 5.01 -14.14 -46.23
CA GLU A 1035 3.83 -14.63 -45.51
C GLU A 1035 2.90 -13.48 -45.18
N THR A 1036 1.64 -13.65 -45.58
CA THR A 1036 0.48 -12.84 -45.24
C THR A 1036 0.18 -12.92 -43.75
N ILE A 1037 0.01 -11.75 -43.12
CA ILE A 1037 -0.50 -11.59 -41.76
C ILE A 1037 -1.92 -12.17 -41.73
N SER A 1038 -2.12 -13.27 -41.01
CA SER A 1038 -3.45 -13.82 -40.74
C SER A 1038 -4.05 -13.15 -39.50
N TYR A 1039 -5.10 -12.37 -39.70
CA TYR A 1039 -5.97 -11.91 -38.63
C TYR A 1039 -7.01 -13.00 -38.38
N SER A 1040 -6.93 -13.72 -37.26
CA SER A 1040 -8.07 -14.53 -36.79
C SER A 1040 -9.05 -13.63 -36.02
N ILE A 1041 -10.27 -13.53 -36.53
CA ILE A 1041 -11.41 -12.82 -35.89
C ILE A 1041 -11.96 -13.63 -34.73
#